data_AF-A0A0F9HL98-F1
#
_entry.id   AF-A0A0F9HL98-F1
#
_cell.length_a   1.000
_cell.length_b   1.000
_cell.length_c   1.000
_cell.angle_alpha   90.00
_cell.angle_beta   90.00
_cell.angle_gamma   90.00
#
_symmetry.space_group_name_H-M   'P 1'
#
loop_
_entity.id
_entity.type
_entity.pdbx_description
1 polymer ?
#
loop_
_entity_poly.entity_id
_entity_poly.type
_entity_poly.pdbx_seq_one_letter_code
_entity_poly.pdbx_strand_id
1 'polypeptide(L)'
;KLDSMRLKKEFSLICIALAIVISGIVMTNTRDFKDIDNISNTSTAFPQVLESNNTNSGLINQMFDQKLSEYDNGGYFSTMYESSIQATYYALYILDALGNLDQVNNSEIITYLLKYYDPATNLFMDKLAYRYLDTDFSQTYYPLSSVLQVNCYAVLSLSILNRLDLIDIPKMINFIWSCYNSESGGFIGQIYDSGLEEGLKLATLDNTYFAVSTLDLLMNSWIDHTSQKDAMIQFISDLQISGVSSWDLGGFFNDDDFLTETVFPLFEPNLFSSYWGIKTLEVFDMDSSIQVADFHAFLTGLYNVENDYFRISEWDYGMNYTNIVATALGLELSDITGFQGISRSEVITFILANRNSFGNWDQSTTIPHHELIDIFQIVRSLKNAGILTQLTLLEKKEIADSIMAYQHYGAYSSISEDYISMNLIYTITSSFDLFDRISELDIYDIYLKIKNSYSDSYETGSFNGYLADQIGFQGLRSHPIEYYTSGKRNYEYINQFPQLRSHQSTYYALASLKKMFKLDEFGDAYHLFELLNDIVNTQFLDDSYSDNYGAFTPLWPYEESQAGYLDKKISFEYSYFAIRSLEILGEQLGLGNVSNYGFNPNALYAYIDKSIVEEASTLYFSPEYSNDVETILQDTYYMIYILKSLNLYAKDSQKIEHYVISNLNYNNIKNIYYSYKIANILNLTIDFEEHLTQELIQNIYDSDLGEFYIATDREVIDQEIFLWLCEMARNSEIGFNVEYSSIVDLGEFNTISVSISNLIARDFGSILNFKFESDQLGTFDLNKTQDGIYTNDIPIPIRANCYPEVEGWVYAYEGTEKKGEYFISFTTSYMLNYTIESTITSTSASFQINSSIFSNQKGHLLTFGKAFTRIYKDDILSDLKYFNLTSDSSEYSLFSLTVDREDIGDCYFEIFLDDGIRAPFRIANATFGQDSIEDPNDDSPNKPSKDYGADIKVAVPLMVFFTTVPGSVIVISTKKLMKSKNKTLNR
;
A
#
# COMPACT_ATOMS: atom_id res chain seq x y z
N LYS A 1 16.76 -61.22 -24.53
CA LYS A 1 16.86 -59.73 -24.58
C LYS A 1 16.13 -59.14 -25.81
N LEU A 2 15.02 -59.74 -26.28
CA LEU A 2 14.19 -59.19 -27.36
C LEU A 2 12.67 -59.28 -27.11
N ASP A 3 12.23 -59.82 -25.96
CA ASP A 3 10.80 -59.90 -25.59
C ASP A 3 10.32 -58.84 -24.58
N SER A 4 11.21 -58.05 -23.96
CA SER A 4 10.78 -56.99 -23.02
C SER A 4 10.42 -55.65 -23.70
N MET A 5 10.65 -55.54 -25.02
CA MET A 5 10.44 -54.30 -25.78
C MET A 5 9.06 -54.26 -26.46
N ARG A 6 8.41 -55.42 -26.66
CA ARG A 6 7.05 -55.50 -27.24
C ARG A 6 5.95 -55.21 -26.22
N LEU A 7 6.12 -55.63 -24.96
CA LEU A 7 5.13 -55.38 -23.90
C LEU A 7 4.99 -53.89 -23.53
N LYS A 8 6.07 -53.08 -23.64
CA LYS A 8 6.01 -51.64 -23.37
C LYS A 8 5.28 -50.82 -24.45
N LYS A 9 5.30 -51.28 -25.71
CA LYS A 9 4.59 -50.60 -26.81
C LYS A 9 3.08 -50.85 -26.79
N GLU A 10 2.64 -52.04 -26.40
CA GLU A 10 1.20 -52.34 -26.30
C GLU A 10 0.55 -51.69 -25.06
N PHE A 11 1.28 -51.54 -23.95
CA PHE A 11 0.78 -50.81 -22.76
C PHE A 11 0.64 -49.30 -23.03
N SER A 12 1.57 -48.69 -23.76
CA SER A 12 1.54 -47.26 -24.10
C SER A 12 0.38 -46.92 -25.06
N LEU A 13 0.03 -47.81 -26.00
CA LEU A 13 -1.10 -47.63 -26.90
C LEU A 13 -2.47 -47.80 -26.20
N ILE A 14 -2.57 -48.68 -25.20
CA ILE A 14 -3.78 -48.82 -24.38
C ILE A 14 -3.98 -47.62 -23.45
N CYS A 15 -2.91 -47.03 -22.91
CA CYS A 15 -2.98 -45.78 -22.12
C CYS A 15 -3.39 -44.57 -22.96
N ILE A 16 -2.91 -44.47 -24.21
CA ILE A 16 -3.32 -43.39 -25.14
C ILE A 16 -4.78 -43.55 -25.59
N ALA A 17 -5.25 -44.79 -25.82
CA ALA A 17 -6.65 -45.03 -26.16
C ALA A 17 -7.61 -44.78 -24.97
N LEU A 18 -7.19 -45.04 -23.73
CA LEU A 18 -7.96 -44.67 -22.53
C LEU A 18 -7.95 -43.15 -22.29
N ALA A 19 -6.85 -42.46 -22.56
CA ALA A 19 -6.78 -40.99 -22.48
C ALA A 19 -7.74 -40.33 -23.47
N ILE A 20 -7.85 -40.85 -24.71
CA ILE A 20 -8.74 -40.31 -25.75
C ILE A 20 -10.23 -40.51 -25.40
N VAL A 21 -10.59 -41.62 -24.74
CA VAL A 21 -11.98 -41.89 -24.31
C VAL A 21 -12.36 -41.11 -23.04
N ILE A 22 -11.40 -40.80 -22.16
CA ILE A 22 -11.63 -39.92 -21.00
C ILE A 22 -11.74 -38.46 -21.43
N SER A 23 -10.94 -37.99 -22.40
CA SER A 23 -11.11 -36.66 -23.00
C SER A 23 -12.41 -36.48 -23.77
N GLY A 24 -13.08 -37.57 -24.19
CA GLY A 24 -14.38 -37.54 -24.86
C GLY A 24 -15.60 -37.50 -23.92
N ILE A 25 -15.43 -37.75 -22.62
CA ILE A 25 -16.53 -37.79 -21.63
C ILE A 25 -16.48 -36.60 -20.64
N VAL A 26 -15.37 -35.85 -20.58
CA VAL A 26 -15.24 -34.64 -19.73
C VAL A 26 -15.62 -33.35 -20.47
N MET A 27 -15.98 -33.40 -21.77
CA MET A 27 -16.39 -32.23 -22.57
C MET A 27 -17.82 -31.70 -22.29
N THR A 28 -18.47 -32.10 -21.20
CA THR A 28 -19.74 -31.49 -20.76
C THR A 28 -19.76 -31.29 -19.25
N ASN A 29 -18.92 -30.36 -18.76
CA ASN A 29 -19.18 -29.49 -17.61
C ASN A 29 -18.04 -28.49 -17.46
N THR A 30 -17.77 -27.73 -18.53
CA THR A 30 -17.06 -26.45 -18.43
C THR A 30 -18.05 -25.41 -17.90
N ARG A 31 -17.98 -25.13 -16.60
CA ARG A 31 -18.29 -23.80 -16.09
C ARG A 31 -16.95 -23.19 -15.70
N ASP A 32 -16.70 -22.04 -16.29
CA ASP A 32 -15.42 -21.35 -16.42
C ASP A 32 -14.69 -21.11 -15.09
N PHE A 33 -13.39 -21.42 -15.07
CA PHE A 33 -12.41 -20.99 -14.07
C PHE A 33 -11.80 -19.63 -14.46
N LYS A 34 -12.63 -18.71 -14.96
CA LYS A 34 -12.17 -17.38 -15.35
C LYS A 34 -11.97 -16.43 -14.16
N ASP A 35 -12.43 -16.74 -12.96
CA ASP A 35 -12.65 -15.71 -11.92
C ASP A 35 -11.54 -15.52 -10.87
N ILE A 36 -10.36 -16.15 -10.99
CA ILE A 36 -9.24 -15.90 -10.03
C ILE A 36 -8.15 -15.00 -10.64
N ASP A 37 -7.92 -15.09 -11.95
CA ASP A 37 -7.05 -14.16 -12.70
C ASP A 37 -7.82 -13.13 -13.56
N ASN A 38 -9.14 -13.27 -13.77
CA ASN A 38 -9.98 -12.13 -14.21
C ASN A 38 -10.50 -11.33 -13.01
N ILE A 39 -9.58 -10.75 -12.23
CA ILE A 39 -9.77 -9.34 -11.85
C ILE A 39 -9.29 -8.49 -13.04
N SER A 40 -9.84 -8.80 -14.22
CA SER A 40 -9.93 -7.91 -15.35
C SER A 40 -11.39 -7.97 -15.82
N ASN A 41 -12.09 -6.87 -15.56
CA ASN A 41 -13.24 -6.39 -16.31
C ASN A 41 -14.46 -7.33 -16.42
N THR A 42 -15.26 -7.40 -15.35
CA THR A 42 -16.73 -7.49 -15.53
C THR A 42 -17.52 -6.41 -14.78
N SER A 43 -16.88 -5.44 -14.13
CA SER A 43 -17.43 -4.08 -14.14
C SER A 43 -17.02 -3.45 -15.47
N THR A 44 -17.96 -2.81 -16.15
CA THR A 44 -17.62 -1.95 -17.28
C THR A 44 -16.64 -0.90 -16.77
N ALA A 45 -15.36 -1.03 -17.12
CA ALA A 45 -14.31 -0.12 -16.67
C ALA A 45 -14.77 1.32 -16.87
N PHE A 46 -14.77 2.10 -15.80
CA PHE A 46 -15.08 3.52 -15.87
C PHE A 46 -13.97 4.25 -16.63
N PRO A 47 -14.22 5.46 -17.15
CA PRO A 47 -13.27 6.13 -18.04
C PRO A 47 -11.95 6.52 -17.39
N GLN A 48 -10.95 6.84 -18.21
CA GLN A 48 -9.66 7.37 -17.78
C GLN A 48 -9.80 8.67 -16.99
N VAL A 49 -9.03 8.75 -15.91
CA VAL A 49 -9.03 9.85 -14.95
C VAL A 49 -8.16 11.00 -15.50
N LEU A 50 -8.74 12.20 -15.70
CA LEU A 50 -8.04 13.36 -16.27
C LEU A 50 -7.71 14.46 -15.26
N GLU A 51 -6.67 15.22 -15.61
CA GLU A 51 -5.89 16.19 -14.85
C GLU A 51 -6.66 17.21 -14.00
N SER A 52 -6.34 17.21 -12.70
CA SER A 52 -6.21 18.46 -11.94
C SER A 52 -5.10 18.32 -10.91
N ASN A 53 -4.17 19.29 -10.86
CA ASN A 53 -2.92 19.22 -10.09
C ASN A 53 -3.09 19.09 -8.56
N ASN A 54 -4.32 19.18 -8.02
CA ASN A 54 -4.61 19.12 -6.59
C ASN A 54 -5.52 17.94 -6.21
N THR A 55 -5.62 16.90 -7.06
CA THR A 55 -6.43 15.70 -6.79
C THR A 55 -5.55 14.46 -6.75
N ASN A 56 -5.98 13.41 -6.05
CA ASN A 56 -5.28 12.11 -6.03
C ASN A 56 -5.07 11.56 -7.45
N SER A 57 -6.07 11.77 -8.32
CA SER A 57 -6.02 11.56 -9.76
C SER A 57 -4.85 12.26 -10.45
N GLY A 58 -4.65 13.54 -10.15
CA GLY A 58 -3.51 14.32 -10.63
C GLY A 58 -2.18 13.78 -10.11
N LEU A 59 -2.10 13.41 -8.83
CA LEU A 59 -0.89 12.83 -8.24
C LEU A 59 -0.49 11.50 -8.91
N ILE A 60 -1.46 10.61 -9.16
CA ILE A 60 -1.20 9.33 -9.85
C ILE A 60 -0.63 9.59 -11.26
N ASN A 61 -1.23 10.53 -12.02
CA ASN A 61 -0.72 10.88 -13.35
C ASN A 61 0.67 11.52 -13.30
N GLN A 62 0.92 12.40 -12.33
CA GLN A 62 2.25 12.99 -12.10
C GLN A 62 3.29 11.92 -11.81
N MET A 63 2.96 10.88 -11.04
CA MET A 63 3.88 9.77 -10.79
C MET A 63 4.22 8.98 -12.05
N PHE A 64 3.24 8.70 -12.92
CA PHE A 64 3.55 8.05 -14.20
C PHE A 64 4.56 8.88 -15.01
N ASP A 65 4.31 10.18 -15.14
CA ASP A 65 5.17 11.07 -15.92
C ASP A 65 6.55 11.26 -15.27
N GLN A 66 6.59 11.29 -13.94
CA GLN A 66 7.83 11.29 -13.16
C GLN A 66 8.64 10.03 -13.43
N LYS A 67 8.05 8.83 -13.32
CA LYS A 67 8.77 7.56 -13.56
C LYS A 67 9.29 7.44 -14.99
N LEU A 68 8.55 7.93 -15.98
CA LEU A 68 9.07 8.02 -17.35
C LEU A 68 10.25 9.00 -17.45
N SER A 69 10.13 10.18 -16.83
CA SER A 69 11.20 11.18 -16.83
C SER A 69 12.46 10.70 -16.09
N GLU A 70 12.32 9.99 -14.96
CA GLU A 70 13.45 9.35 -14.26
C GLU A 70 14.21 8.42 -15.21
N TYR A 71 13.48 7.50 -15.87
CA TYR A 71 14.07 6.53 -16.78
C TYR A 71 14.71 7.17 -18.02
N ASP A 72 14.03 8.14 -18.64
CA ASP A 72 14.54 8.84 -19.83
C ASP A 72 15.84 9.62 -19.54
N ASN A 73 16.00 10.15 -18.32
CA ASN A 73 17.17 10.93 -17.93
C ASN A 73 18.32 10.06 -17.41
N GLY A 74 18.03 9.00 -16.65
CA GLY A 74 19.02 8.20 -15.92
C GLY A 74 19.22 6.77 -16.44
N GLY A 75 18.25 6.20 -17.16
CA GLY A 75 18.24 4.78 -17.54
C GLY A 75 17.82 3.84 -16.40
N TYR A 76 17.22 4.40 -15.34
CA TYR A 76 16.73 3.66 -14.17
C TYR A 76 15.51 4.34 -13.56
N PHE A 77 14.73 3.59 -12.78
CA PHE A 77 13.70 4.14 -11.90
C PHE A 77 14.29 4.27 -10.50
N SER A 78 14.22 5.46 -9.90
CA SER A 78 14.82 5.70 -8.60
C SER A 78 14.17 4.80 -7.55
N THR A 79 14.96 3.92 -6.94
CA THR A 79 14.53 3.12 -5.80
C THR A 79 14.98 3.78 -4.51
N MET A 80 14.07 3.84 -3.56
CA MET A 80 14.36 4.39 -2.25
C MET A 80 14.65 3.26 -1.26
N TYR A 81 15.79 3.39 -0.59
CA TYR A 81 16.30 2.42 0.37
C TYR A 81 16.32 2.98 1.79
N GLU A 82 16.36 2.09 2.77
CA GLU A 82 16.43 2.45 4.19
C GLU A 82 17.77 3.13 4.48
N SER A 83 17.70 4.36 4.99
CA SER A 83 18.87 5.05 5.49
C SER A 83 19.38 4.43 6.79
N SER A 84 20.70 4.49 7.01
CA SER A 84 21.33 4.02 8.25
C SER A 84 22.32 5.02 8.83
N ILE A 85 22.59 4.91 10.13
CA ILE A 85 23.61 5.72 10.79
C ILE A 85 25.00 5.43 10.20
N GLN A 86 25.27 4.18 9.81
CA GLN A 86 26.52 3.78 9.16
C GLN A 86 26.73 4.49 7.82
N ALA A 87 25.76 4.39 6.92
CA ALA A 87 25.84 5.04 5.61
C ALA A 87 25.90 6.56 5.73
N THR A 88 25.14 7.13 6.67
CA THR A 88 25.19 8.57 7.00
C THR A 88 26.59 9.00 7.42
N TYR A 89 27.25 8.25 8.29
CA TYR A 89 28.64 8.53 8.66
C TYR A 89 29.58 8.48 7.45
N TYR A 90 29.44 7.47 6.59
CA TYR A 90 30.27 7.33 5.38
C TYR A 90 30.10 8.52 4.43
N ALA A 91 28.87 8.93 4.14
CA ALA A 91 28.59 10.11 3.32
C ALA A 91 29.18 11.39 3.93
N LEU A 92 28.92 11.65 5.22
CA LEU A 92 29.45 12.81 5.93
C LEU A 92 30.98 12.85 5.91
N TYR A 93 31.63 11.70 6.11
CA TYR A 93 33.09 11.61 6.07
C TYR A 93 33.63 11.94 4.68
N ILE A 94 33.03 11.39 3.61
CA ILE A 94 33.44 11.66 2.23
C ILE A 94 33.30 13.15 1.93
N LEU A 95 32.14 13.73 2.24
CA LEU A 95 31.85 15.15 1.97
C LEU A 95 32.77 16.08 2.77
N ASP A 96 33.05 15.79 4.04
CA ASP A 96 34.04 16.52 4.84
C ASP A 96 35.46 16.40 4.26
N ALA A 97 35.88 15.18 3.89
CA ALA A 97 37.20 14.93 3.31
C ALA A 97 37.44 15.70 1.99
N LEU A 98 36.38 15.92 1.21
CA LEU A 98 36.43 16.67 -0.05
C LEU A 98 36.28 18.19 0.15
N GLY A 99 35.81 18.63 1.32
CA GLY A 99 35.53 20.02 1.62
C GLY A 99 34.16 20.49 1.11
N ASN A 100 33.20 19.59 1.06
CA ASN A 100 31.85 19.76 0.49
C ASN A 100 30.72 19.48 1.51
N LEU A 101 31.03 19.55 2.81
CA LEU A 101 30.03 19.35 3.88
C LEU A 101 28.90 20.40 3.84
N ASP A 102 29.09 21.52 3.16
CA ASP A 102 28.09 22.57 2.95
C ASP A 102 26.91 22.15 2.05
N GLN A 103 27.04 21.04 1.33
CA GLN A 103 25.94 20.44 0.56
C GLN A 103 24.90 19.75 1.45
N VAL A 104 25.25 19.43 2.70
CA VAL A 104 24.41 18.66 3.62
C VAL A 104 23.44 19.58 4.36
N ASN A 105 22.17 19.17 4.43
CA ASN A 105 21.22 19.75 5.35
C ASN A 105 21.50 19.26 6.79
N ASN A 106 22.40 19.96 7.50
CA ASN A 106 22.82 19.54 8.84
C ASN A 106 21.66 19.38 9.82
N SER A 107 20.62 20.22 9.74
CA SER A 107 19.45 20.09 10.63
C SER A 107 18.69 18.79 10.42
N GLU A 108 18.56 18.35 9.18
CA GLU A 108 17.85 17.13 8.80
C GLU A 108 18.62 15.89 9.24
N ILE A 109 19.93 15.85 8.95
CA ILE A 109 20.82 14.77 9.41
C ILE A 109 20.85 14.66 10.93
N ILE A 110 20.95 15.79 11.65
CA ILE A 110 20.91 15.77 13.12
C ILE A 110 19.57 15.23 13.62
N THR A 111 18.47 15.65 13.00
CA THR A 111 17.13 15.17 13.36
C THR A 111 17.02 13.66 13.15
N TYR A 112 17.52 13.16 12.02
CA TYR A 112 17.59 11.73 11.73
C TYR A 112 18.44 10.97 12.75
N LEU A 113 19.65 11.44 13.08
CA LEU A 113 20.51 10.77 14.07
C LEU A 113 19.85 10.70 15.45
N LEU A 114 19.24 11.80 15.89
CA LEU A 114 18.60 11.88 17.20
C LEU A 114 17.28 11.10 17.28
N LYS A 115 16.63 10.81 16.16
CA LYS A 115 15.47 9.91 16.10
C LYS A 115 15.78 8.53 16.68
N TYR A 116 16.99 8.04 16.46
CA TYR A 116 17.45 6.75 16.96
C TYR A 116 18.19 6.83 18.30
N TYR A 117 18.34 8.02 18.89
CA TYR A 117 18.96 8.19 20.20
C TYR A 117 17.95 7.98 21.32
N ASP A 118 18.11 6.90 22.10
CA ASP A 118 17.30 6.66 23.28
C ASP A 118 17.91 7.36 24.51
N PRO A 119 17.24 8.38 25.11
CA PRO A 119 17.76 9.07 26.28
C PRO A 119 17.81 8.19 27.55
N ALA A 120 17.03 7.10 27.61
CA ALA A 120 17.04 6.19 28.75
C ALA A 120 18.32 5.35 28.80
N THR A 121 18.66 4.70 27.68
CA THR A 121 19.90 3.91 27.56
C THR A 121 21.12 4.77 27.20
N ASN A 122 20.91 5.95 26.62
CA ASN A 122 21.93 6.85 26.06
C ASN A 122 22.66 6.24 24.85
N LEU A 123 21.97 5.37 24.10
CA LEU A 123 22.48 4.67 22.92
C LEU A 123 21.72 5.06 21.67
N PHE A 124 22.39 4.95 20.54
CA PHE A 124 21.79 4.98 19.21
C PHE A 124 21.42 3.56 18.79
N MET A 125 20.16 3.36 18.40
CA MET A 125 19.61 2.06 18.00
C MET A 125 18.79 2.19 16.71
N ASP A 126 19.47 2.05 15.56
CA ASP A 126 18.81 1.92 14.26
C ASP A 126 18.52 0.45 13.92
N LYS A 127 17.88 0.20 12.77
CA LYS A 127 17.53 -1.16 12.34
C LYS A 127 18.75 -2.07 12.15
N LEU A 128 19.93 -1.52 11.83
CA LEU A 128 21.15 -2.32 11.69
C LEU A 128 21.63 -2.85 13.04
N ALA A 129 21.61 -2.00 14.08
CA ALA A 129 21.94 -2.42 15.45
C ALA A 129 21.01 -3.54 15.94
N TYR A 130 19.70 -3.41 15.70
CA TYR A 130 18.74 -4.47 16.03
C TYR A 130 18.98 -5.76 15.23
N ARG A 131 19.31 -5.66 13.93
CA ARG A 131 19.64 -6.81 13.07
C ARG A 131 20.85 -7.59 13.57
N TYR A 132 21.87 -6.88 14.07
CA TYR A 132 23.03 -7.53 14.67
C TYR A 132 22.65 -8.34 15.92
N LEU A 133 21.87 -7.74 16.84
CA LEU A 133 21.42 -8.40 18.07
C LEU A 133 20.55 -9.64 17.82
N ASP A 134 19.87 -9.65 16.68
CA ASP A 134 18.98 -10.74 16.29
C ASP A 134 19.71 -11.92 15.62
N THR A 135 21.01 -11.80 15.32
CA THR A 135 21.78 -12.85 14.62
C THR A 135 21.60 -14.25 15.24
N ASP A 136 21.18 -15.22 14.42
CA ASP A 136 21.23 -16.66 14.69
C ASP A 136 22.47 -17.25 13.99
N PHE A 137 23.51 -17.59 14.75
CA PHE A 137 24.75 -18.17 14.20
C PHE A 137 24.57 -19.59 13.64
N SER A 138 23.40 -20.22 13.81
CA SER A 138 23.05 -21.45 13.11
C SER A 138 22.46 -21.23 11.71
N GLN A 139 22.25 -19.97 11.32
CA GLN A 139 21.80 -19.55 9.99
C GLN A 139 22.99 -19.03 9.17
N THR A 140 22.74 -18.61 7.93
CA THR A 140 23.73 -17.86 7.15
C THR A 140 24.12 -16.61 7.92
N TYR A 141 25.39 -16.57 8.35
CA TYR A 141 25.96 -15.44 9.03
C TYR A 141 26.37 -14.37 8.01
N TYR A 142 26.11 -13.12 8.36
CA TYR A 142 26.58 -11.95 7.63
C TYR A 142 27.39 -11.08 8.59
N PRO A 143 28.47 -10.42 8.12
CA PRO A 143 29.28 -9.51 8.92
C PRO A 143 28.53 -8.18 9.11
N LEU A 144 27.51 -8.21 9.98
CA LEU A 144 26.59 -7.10 10.19
C LEU A 144 27.19 -6.00 11.06
N SER A 145 26.79 -4.75 10.81
CA SER A 145 27.15 -3.59 11.63
C SER A 145 26.68 -3.75 13.07
N SER A 146 27.63 -3.77 14.00
CA SER A 146 27.38 -4.03 15.41
C SER A 146 26.75 -2.85 16.15
N VAL A 147 26.20 -3.08 17.34
CA VAL A 147 25.67 -2.01 18.21
C VAL A 147 26.77 -1.01 18.57
N LEU A 148 27.97 -1.52 18.88
CA LEU A 148 29.14 -0.69 19.14
C LEU A 148 29.48 0.20 17.94
N GLN A 149 29.54 -0.38 16.73
CA GLN A 149 29.85 0.35 15.51
C GLN A 149 28.81 1.42 15.20
N VAL A 150 27.51 1.11 15.28
CA VAL A 150 26.43 2.08 15.08
C VAL A 150 26.57 3.28 16.00
N ASN A 151 26.88 3.06 17.28
CA ASN A 151 27.11 4.13 18.24
C ASN A 151 28.39 4.93 17.93
N CYS A 152 29.47 4.27 17.50
CA CYS A 152 30.68 4.96 17.04
C CYS A 152 30.39 5.84 15.81
N TYR A 153 29.66 5.32 14.81
CA TYR A 153 29.26 6.06 13.62
C TYR A 153 28.42 7.30 13.96
N ALA A 154 27.49 7.19 14.91
CA ALA A 154 26.71 8.33 15.38
C ALA A 154 27.58 9.42 16.03
N VAL A 155 28.49 9.02 16.92
CA VAL A 155 29.43 9.95 17.58
C VAL A 155 30.34 10.63 16.57
N LEU A 156 30.92 9.87 15.64
CA LEU A 156 31.80 10.40 14.60
C LEU A 156 31.05 11.36 13.67
N SER A 157 29.80 11.04 13.32
CA SER A 157 28.91 11.93 12.55
C SER A 157 28.64 13.23 13.29
N LEU A 158 28.25 13.16 14.58
CA LEU A 158 28.04 14.35 15.41
C LEU A 158 29.33 15.18 15.57
N SER A 159 30.49 14.54 15.59
CA SER A 159 31.79 15.23 15.60
C SER A 159 32.03 16.02 14.31
N ILE A 160 31.83 15.40 13.14
CA ILE A 160 31.92 16.07 11.83
C ILE A 160 30.98 17.28 11.76
N LEU A 161 29.76 17.12 12.30
CA LEU A 161 28.75 18.18 12.35
C LEU A 161 28.99 19.21 13.46
N ASN A 162 30.03 19.05 14.29
CA ASN A 162 30.33 19.88 15.46
C ASN A 162 29.19 19.95 16.50
N ARG A 163 28.51 18.82 16.73
CA ARG A 163 27.32 18.68 17.59
C ARG A 163 27.39 17.59 18.66
N LEU A 164 28.59 17.29 19.16
CA LEU A 164 28.76 16.39 20.32
C LEU A 164 28.06 16.91 21.59
N ASP A 165 27.65 18.18 21.64
CA ASP A 165 26.85 18.78 22.72
C ASP A 165 25.47 18.13 22.91
N LEU A 166 25.01 17.37 21.91
CA LEU A 166 23.68 16.74 21.91
C LEU A 166 23.60 15.44 22.70
N ILE A 167 24.73 14.87 23.11
CA ILE A 167 24.80 13.57 23.79
C ILE A 167 25.58 13.64 25.11
N ASP A 168 25.32 12.69 26.00
CA ASP A 168 26.08 12.51 27.23
C ASP A 168 27.40 11.77 26.94
N ILE A 169 28.47 12.54 26.72
CA ILE A 169 29.81 12.01 26.40
C ILE A 169 30.32 11.01 27.46
N PRO A 170 30.30 11.31 28.78
CA PRO A 170 30.70 10.35 29.79
C PRO A 170 29.96 9.00 29.73
N LYS A 171 28.65 9.03 29.49
CA LYS A 171 27.88 7.77 29.34
C LYS A 171 28.25 7.02 28.08
N MET A 172 28.50 7.72 26.97
CA MET A 172 28.95 7.09 25.72
C MET A 172 30.32 6.42 25.89
N ILE A 173 31.27 7.09 26.56
CA ILE A 173 32.57 6.49 26.92
C ILE A 173 32.37 5.21 27.75
N ASN A 174 31.50 5.26 28.76
CA ASN A 174 31.21 4.10 29.60
C ASN A 174 30.57 2.94 28.81
N PHE A 175 29.67 3.25 27.88
CA PHE A 175 29.08 2.25 26.99
C PHE A 175 30.16 1.58 26.13
N ILE A 176 31.00 2.34 25.44
CA ILE A 176 32.05 1.77 24.60
C ILE A 176 32.95 0.85 25.44
N TRP A 177 33.40 1.31 26.61
CA TRP A 177 34.18 0.47 27.53
C TRP A 177 33.45 -0.77 28.02
N SER A 178 32.12 -0.74 28.13
CA SER A 178 31.33 -1.93 28.49
C SER A 178 31.30 -3.00 27.40
N CYS A 179 31.68 -2.67 26.16
CA CYS A 179 31.86 -3.62 25.06
C CYS A 179 33.26 -4.27 25.02
N TYR A 180 34.16 -3.87 25.92
CA TYR A 180 35.51 -4.45 26.00
C TYR A 180 35.45 -5.87 26.58
N ASN A 181 35.94 -6.86 25.85
CA ASN A 181 36.07 -8.22 26.34
C ASN A 181 37.43 -8.42 26.99
N SER A 182 37.45 -8.51 28.32
CA SER A 182 38.70 -8.67 29.08
C SER A 182 39.38 -10.03 28.91
N GLU A 183 38.69 -11.03 28.35
CA GLU A 183 39.26 -12.37 28.12
C GLU A 183 40.11 -12.41 26.85
N SER A 184 39.63 -11.80 25.76
CA SER A 184 40.35 -11.72 24.48
C SER A 184 41.25 -10.49 24.35
N GLY A 185 40.93 -9.40 25.06
CA GLY A 185 41.69 -8.14 25.03
C GLY A 185 41.27 -7.15 23.94
N GLY A 186 40.23 -7.47 23.16
CA GLY A 186 39.64 -6.59 22.15
C GLY A 186 38.20 -6.16 22.50
N PHE A 187 37.56 -5.42 21.58
CA PHE A 187 36.14 -5.05 21.71
C PHE A 187 35.24 -6.00 20.91
N ILE A 188 34.08 -6.30 21.49
CA ILE A 188 33.01 -7.07 20.84
C ILE A 188 31.92 -6.11 20.32
N GLY A 189 30.93 -6.63 19.59
CA GLY A 189 29.90 -5.80 18.95
C GLY A 189 28.80 -5.21 19.86
N GLN A 190 28.75 -5.57 21.14
CA GLN A 190 27.74 -5.12 22.11
C GLN A 190 28.28 -5.12 23.55
N ILE A 191 27.46 -4.79 24.54
CA ILE A 191 27.87 -4.87 25.96
C ILE A 191 28.31 -6.30 26.29
N TYR A 192 29.51 -6.45 26.84
CA TYR A 192 30.06 -7.75 27.20
C TYR A 192 29.31 -8.37 28.39
N ASP A 193 28.83 -9.59 28.18
CA ASP A 193 28.31 -10.48 29.22
C ASP A 193 28.82 -11.91 28.95
N SER A 194 29.33 -12.57 29.99
CA SER A 194 29.84 -13.95 29.90
C SER A 194 28.81 -14.99 29.43
N GLY A 195 27.52 -14.67 29.55
CA GLY A 195 26.38 -15.50 29.14
C GLY A 195 25.92 -15.30 27.70
N LEU A 196 26.56 -14.42 26.92
CA LEU A 196 26.28 -14.26 25.50
C LEU A 196 26.61 -15.54 24.70
N GLU A 197 25.90 -15.72 23.59
CA GLU A 197 26.22 -16.74 22.58
C GLU A 197 27.65 -16.55 22.03
N GLU A 198 28.37 -17.63 21.70
CA GLU A 198 29.81 -17.57 21.41
C GLU A 198 30.18 -16.56 20.31
N GLY A 199 29.44 -16.58 19.19
CA GLY A 199 29.67 -15.64 18.08
C GLY A 199 29.44 -14.16 18.44
N LEU A 200 28.68 -13.86 19.50
CA LEU A 200 28.47 -12.50 20.00
C LEU A 200 29.54 -12.05 21.00
N LYS A 201 30.37 -12.98 21.51
CA LYS A 201 31.51 -12.69 22.40
C LYS A 201 32.82 -12.49 21.65
N LEU A 202 32.81 -12.73 20.34
CA LEU A 202 33.98 -12.65 19.48
C LEU A 202 34.44 -11.20 19.39
N ALA A 203 35.67 -10.96 19.84
CA ALA A 203 36.30 -9.65 19.69
C ALA A 203 36.91 -9.56 18.30
N THR A 204 36.67 -8.46 17.62
CA THR A 204 37.09 -8.28 16.23
C THR A 204 37.90 -7.01 16.04
N LEU A 205 38.80 -6.97 15.05
CA LEU A 205 39.65 -5.81 14.78
C LEU A 205 38.83 -4.60 14.33
N ASP A 206 37.76 -4.79 13.56
CA ASP A 206 36.87 -3.69 13.15
C ASP A 206 36.15 -3.04 14.34
N ASN A 207 35.56 -3.81 15.25
CA ASN A 207 34.96 -3.30 16.49
C ASN A 207 36.01 -2.58 17.35
N THR A 208 37.20 -3.17 17.48
CA THR A 208 38.32 -2.59 18.24
C THR A 208 38.78 -1.26 17.63
N TYR A 209 38.92 -1.19 16.31
CA TYR A 209 39.31 0.03 15.59
C TYR A 209 38.32 1.17 15.79
N PHE A 210 37.01 0.90 15.63
CA PHE A 210 36.00 1.94 15.79
C PHE A 210 35.85 2.37 17.25
N ALA A 211 35.94 1.45 18.22
CA ALA A 211 35.96 1.78 19.64
C ALA A 211 37.15 2.67 19.99
N VAL A 212 38.36 2.28 19.61
CA VAL A 212 39.59 3.02 19.93
C VAL A 212 39.59 4.40 19.26
N SER A 213 39.23 4.47 17.97
CA SER A 213 39.15 5.76 17.26
C SER A 213 38.14 6.72 17.90
N THR A 214 37.01 6.20 18.37
CA THR A 214 35.97 7.02 19.02
C THR A 214 36.36 7.40 20.45
N LEU A 215 36.96 6.49 21.21
CA LEU A 215 37.48 6.80 22.55
C LEU A 215 38.60 7.83 22.48
N ASP A 216 39.51 7.75 21.51
CA ASP A 216 40.58 8.74 21.32
C ASP A 216 40.03 10.14 21.04
N LEU A 217 38.93 10.23 20.27
CA LEU A 217 38.19 11.47 20.05
C LEU A 217 37.54 12.03 21.33
N LEU A 218 36.93 11.16 22.15
CA LEU A 218 36.12 11.56 23.31
C LEU A 218 36.92 11.74 24.60
N MET A 219 38.03 11.03 24.75
CA MET A 219 38.88 11.05 25.93
C MET A 219 40.06 12.00 25.76
N ASN A 220 40.55 12.55 26.87
CA ASN A 220 41.73 13.43 26.84
C ASN A 220 43.06 12.66 26.75
N SER A 221 43.09 11.41 27.21
CA SER A 221 44.30 10.59 27.28
C SER A 221 44.00 9.13 27.58
N TRP A 222 44.89 8.24 27.10
CA TRP A 222 44.90 6.80 27.39
C TRP A 222 45.60 6.43 28.72
N ILE A 223 46.14 7.39 29.47
CA ILE A 223 47.00 7.11 30.63
C ILE A 223 46.31 6.26 31.72
N ASP A 224 45.02 6.50 31.95
CA ASP A 224 44.21 5.77 32.94
C ASP A 224 43.78 4.38 32.46
N HIS A 225 44.05 4.04 31.19
CA HIS A 225 43.67 2.79 30.53
C HIS A 225 44.89 2.03 29.98
N THR A 226 46.07 2.23 30.57
CA THR A 226 47.33 1.64 30.09
C THR A 226 47.25 0.11 30.02
N SER A 227 46.64 -0.56 31.00
CA SER A 227 46.52 -2.03 30.98
C SER A 227 45.62 -2.54 29.85
N GLN A 228 44.53 -1.84 29.56
CA GLN A 228 43.65 -2.17 28.43
C GLN A 228 44.35 -1.87 27.10
N LYS A 229 45.08 -0.75 27.02
CA LYS A 229 45.93 -0.42 25.87
C LYS A 229 46.94 -1.53 25.56
N ASP A 230 47.68 -1.99 26.57
CA ASP A 230 48.66 -3.07 26.40
C ASP A 230 48.01 -4.39 25.97
N ALA A 231 46.83 -4.70 26.53
CA ALA A 231 46.06 -5.89 26.14
C ALA A 231 45.57 -5.82 24.68
N MET A 232 45.09 -4.66 24.22
CA MET A 232 44.69 -4.46 22.82
C MET A 232 45.86 -4.58 21.85
N ILE A 233 47.03 -4.03 22.22
CA ILE A 233 48.26 -4.18 21.41
C ILE A 233 48.64 -5.67 21.31
N GLN A 234 48.53 -6.40 22.41
CA GLN A 234 48.80 -7.84 22.41
C GLN A 234 47.78 -8.61 21.57
N PHE A 235 46.48 -8.32 21.71
CA PHE A 235 45.40 -8.88 20.90
C PHE A 235 45.68 -8.70 19.40
N ILE A 236 45.99 -7.47 18.95
CA ILE A 236 46.33 -7.20 17.55
C ILE A 236 47.58 -7.98 17.11
N SER A 237 48.58 -8.09 17.98
CA SER A 237 49.82 -8.83 17.69
C SER A 237 49.57 -10.33 17.54
N ASP A 238 48.66 -10.89 18.34
CA ASP A 238 48.31 -12.32 18.31
C ASP A 238 47.51 -12.69 17.05
N LEU A 239 46.79 -11.73 16.46
CA LEU A 239 46.09 -11.90 15.18
C LEU A 239 47.00 -11.78 13.96
N GLN A 240 48.25 -11.34 14.12
CA GLN A 240 49.21 -11.32 13.03
C GLN A 240 49.81 -12.71 12.79
N ILE A 241 49.68 -13.20 11.57
CA ILE A 241 50.23 -14.50 11.17
C ILE A 241 51.76 -14.43 11.14
N SER A 242 52.42 -15.35 11.84
CA SER A 242 53.88 -15.43 11.90
C SER A 242 54.42 -16.86 11.86
N GLY A 243 55.69 -17.01 11.45
CA GLY A 243 56.48 -18.23 11.64
C GLY A 243 56.38 -19.32 10.57
N VAL A 244 55.38 -19.31 9.67
CA VAL A 244 55.27 -20.26 8.56
C VAL A 244 55.43 -19.54 7.23
N SER A 245 56.31 -20.02 6.35
CA SER A 245 56.45 -19.50 4.99
C SER A 245 55.24 -19.93 4.15
N SER A 246 54.18 -19.14 4.19
CA SER A 246 52.95 -19.32 3.43
C SER A 246 52.48 -17.99 2.82
N TRP A 247 51.46 -18.05 1.97
CA TRP A 247 50.94 -16.89 1.23
C TRP A 247 50.25 -15.87 2.15
N ASP A 248 49.84 -16.29 3.34
CA ASP A 248 49.19 -15.52 4.39
C ASP A 248 50.19 -14.91 5.41
N LEU A 249 51.49 -15.22 5.29
CA LEU A 249 52.52 -14.79 6.24
C LEU A 249 52.52 -13.26 6.40
N GLY A 250 52.33 -12.79 7.63
CA GLY A 250 52.35 -11.39 8.00
C GLY A 250 50.99 -10.69 7.95
N GLY A 251 49.99 -11.28 7.30
CA GLY A 251 48.62 -10.78 7.28
C GLY A 251 47.93 -10.92 8.65
N PHE A 252 46.78 -10.27 8.79
CA PHE A 252 45.99 -10.27 10.02
C PHE A 252 44.64 -10.97 9.80
N PHE A 253 44.24 -11.81 10.75
CA PHE A 253 42.85 -12.22 10.92
C PHE A 253 42.06 -11.11 11.60
N ASN A 254 40.75 -11.04 11.40
CA ASN A 254 39.91 -10.07 12.09
C ASN A 254 39.63 -10.49 13.54
N ASP A 255 39.70 -11.78 13.84
CA ASP A 255 39.45 -12.37 15.15
C ASP A 255 40.18 -13.71 15.34
N ASP A 256 40.01 -14.32 16.52
CA ASP A 256 40.67 -15.56 16.92
C ASP A 256 39.87 -16.84 16.58
N ASP A 257 38.69 -16.73 15.97
CA ASP A 257 37.85 -17.83 15.50
C ASP A 257 37.92 -18.01 13.98
N PHE A 258 38.85 -18.86 13.55
CA PHE A 258 39.04 -19.20 12.13
C PHE A 258 37.88 -19.96 11.46
N LEU A 259 36.82 -20.31 12.19
CA LEU A 259 35.63 -20.96 11.63
C LEU A 259 34.53 -19.96 11.26
N THR A 260 34.53 -18.77 11.87
CA THR A 260 33.50 -17.74 11.64
C THR A 260 34.06 -16.68 10.71
N GLU A 261 33.53 -16.57 9.49
CA GLU A 261 33.95 -15.54 8.54
C GLU A 261 33.35 -14.16 8.92
N THR A 262 34.03 -13.43 9.80
CA THR A 262 33.62 -12.10 10.27
C THR A 262 33.86 -10.98 9.25
N VAL A 263 34.46 -11.30 8.11
CA VAL A 263 34.67 -10.37 6.98
C VAL A 263 34.27 -11.05 5.65
N PHE A 264 33.02 -11.48 5.51
CA PHE A 264 32.51 -12.05 4.25
C PHE A 264 32.19 -10.99 3.18
N PRO A 265 32.39 -11.24 1.87
CA PRO A 265 32.93 -12.44 1.20
C PRO A 265 34.47 -12.41 1.06
N LEU A 266 35.18 -11.75 1.98
CA LEU A 266 36.60 -11.45 1.86
C LEU A 266 37.43 -12.41 2.74
N PHE A 267 37.99 -13.43 2.10
CA PHE A 267 38.80 -14.44 2.78
C PHE A 267 39.92 -13.83 3.63
N GLU A 268 40.05 -14.34 4.86
CA GLU A 268 41.10 -13.92 5.79
C GLU A 268 42.37 -14.78 5.69
N PRO A 269 43.57 -14.20 5.97
CA PRO A 269 43.81 -12.79 6.27
C PRO A 269 43.59 -11.87 5.06
N ASN A 270 43.27 -10.60 5.31
CA ASN A 270 43.02 -9.63 4.26
C ASN A 270 43.50 -8.20 4.62
N LEU A 271 43.43 -7.27 3.66
CA LEU A 271 43.84 -5.88 3.87
C LEU A 271 42.91 -5.08 4.79
N PHE A 272 41.63 -5.45 4.97
CA PHE A 272 40.75 -4.77 5.92
C PHE A 272 41.16 -5.06 7.37
N SER A 273 41.31 -6.35 7.71
CA SER A 273 41.78 -6.80 9.02
C SER A 273 43.15 -6.19 9.34
N SER A 274 44.06 -6.18 8.36
CA SER A 274 45.36 -5.51 8.48
C SER A 274 45.24 -4.00 8.71
N TYR A 275 44.34 -3.33 7.99
CA TYR A 275 44.06 -1.91 8.18
C TYR A 275 43.56 -1.61 9.60
N TRP A 276 42.55 -2.32 10.08
CA TRP A 276 41.97 -2.07 11.39
C TRP A 276 42.99 -2.28 12.52
N GLY A 277 43.78 -3.36 12.45
CA GLY A 277 44.85 -3.61 13.41
C GLY A 277 45.92 -2.52 13.40
N ILE A 278 46.53 -2.24 12.25
CA ILE A 278 47.64 -1.28 12.14
C ILE A 278 47.19 0.15 12.47
N LYS A 279 45.99 0.56 12.08
CA LYS A 279 45.47 1.90 12.41
C LYS A 279 45.13 2.05 13.88
N THR A 280 44.68 0.99 14.53
CA THR A 280 44.52 0.99 15.99
C THR A 280 45.88 1.18 16.68
N LEU A 281 46.93 0.52 16.18
CA LEU A 281 48.29 0.72 16.68
C LEU A 281 48.83 2.13 16.41
N GLU A 282 48.50 2.73 15.27
CA GLU A 282 48.88 4.12 14.95
C GLU A 282 48.27 5.13 15.92
N VAL A 283 46.99 4.97 16.30
CA VAL A 283 46.36 5.79 17.37
C VAL A 283 47.13 5.70 18.69
N PHE A 284 47.77 4.57 18.93
CA PHE A 284 48.56 4.32 20.12
C PHE A 284 50.04 4.73 20.03
N ASP A 285 50.50 5.22 18.87
CA ASP A 285 51.91 5.40 18.51
C ASP A 285 52.73 4.09 18.64
N MET A 286 52.13 2.96 18.27
CA MET A 286 52.66 1.60 18.45
C MET A 286 52.68 0.78 17.15
N ASP A 287 52.55 1.41 15.98
CA ASP A 287 52.61 0.76 14.66
C ASP A 287 53.89 -0.09 14.47
N SER A 288 54.99 0.28 15.11
CA SER A 288 56.25 -0.48 15.13
C SER A 288 56.20 -1.83 15.87
N SER A 289 55.09 -2.18 16.53
CA SER A 289 54.95 -3.45 17.25
C SER A 289 54.69 -4.64 16.33
N ILE A 290 54.29 -4.42 15.08
CA ILE A 290 54.02 -5.49 14.12
C ILE A 290 55.32 -6.15 13.63
N GLN A 291 55.22 -7.39 13.17
CA GLN A 291 56.27 -8.08 12.43
C GLN A 291 56.33 -7.53 10.99
N VAL A 292 56.92 -6.34 10.84
CA VAL A 292 56.87 -5.56 9.59
C VAL A 292 57.46 -6.28 8.37
N ALA A 293 58.50 -7.09 8.58
CA ALA A 293 59.12 -7.84 7.49
C ALA A 293 58.17 -8.92 6.92
N ASP A 294 57.42 -9.59 7.80
CA ASP A 294 56.41 -10.56 7.41
C ASP A 294 55.24 -9.84 6.74
N PHE A 295 54.79 -8.72 7.29
CA PHE A 295 53.73 -7.92 6.67
C PHE A 295 54.11 -7.39 5.27
N HIS A 296 55.37 -7.00 5.05
CA HIS A 296 55.86 -6.64 3.71
C HIS A 296 55.85 -7.83 2.75
N ALA A 297 56.05 -9.06 3.24
CA ALA A 297 55.89 -10.27 2.44
C ALA A 297 54.41 -10.47 2.03
N PHE A 298 53.48 -10.24 2.95
CA PHE A 298 52.04 -10.25 2.67
C PHE A 298 51.67 -9.24 1.56
N LEU A 299 52.06 -7.96 1.71
CA LEU A 299 51.80 -6.93 0.69
C LEU A 299 52.43 -7.27 -0.66
N THR A 300 53.61 -7.90 -0.66
CA THR A 300 54.26 -8.37 -1.90
C THR A 300 53.44 -9.45 -2.60
N GLY A 301 52.81 -10.36 -1.85
CA GLY A 301 51.94 -11.39 -2.41
C GLY A 301 50.67 -10.82 -3.04
N LEU A 302 50.09 -9.79 -2.42
CA LEU A 302 48.84 -9.18 -2.88
C LEU A 302 49.01 -8.18 -4.03
N TYR A 303 50.19 -7.61 -4.21
CA TYR A 303 50.43 -6.59 -5.25
C TYR A 303 50.66 -7.21 -6.63
N ASN A 304 49.81 -6.83 -7.58
CA ASN A 304 49.95 -7.18 -8.98
C ASN A 304 50.83 -6.15 -9.71
N VAL A 305 52.12 -6.47 -9.85
CA VAL A 305 53.11 -5.59 -10.50
C VAL A 305 52.85 -5.34 -12.00
N GLU A 306 52.10 -6.21 -12.68
CA GLU A 306 51.82 -6.04 -14.12
C GLU A 306 50.73 -5.00 -14.38
N ASN A 307 49.83 -4.80 -13.41
CA ASN A 307 48.64 -3.96 -13.56
C ASN A 307 48.49 -2.90 -12.44
N ASP A 308 49.49 -2.79 -11.57
CA ASP A 308 49.62 -1.77 -10.53
C ASP A 308 48.45 -1.66 -9.53
N TYR A 309 47.88 -2.81 -9.15
CA TYR A 309 46.79 -2.89 -8.19
C TYR A 309 47.06 -3.93 -7.10
N PHE A 310 46.39 -3.81 -5.95
CA PHE A 310 46.37 -4.82 -4.90
C PHE A 310 45.12 -5.68 -4.96
N ARG A 311 45.27 -6.97 -4.64
CA ARG A 311 44.15 -7.83 -4.24
C ARG A 311 43.86 -7.63 -2.76
N ILE A 312 42.61 -7.88 -2.36
CA ILE A 312 42.21 -7.78 -0.95
C ILE A 312 42.78 -8.92 -0.10
N SER A 313 42.87 -10.10 -0.71
CA SER A 313 43.36 -11.36 -0.16
C SER A 313 43.85 -12.25 -1.32
N GLU A 314 44.70 -13.21 -1.05
CA GLU A 314 45.19 -14.15 -2.07
C GLU A 314 44.07 -15.09 -2.55
N TRP A 315 43.05 -15.35 -1.71
CA TRP A 315 41.90 -16.21 -2.03
C TRP A 315 40.74 -15.51 -2.72
N ASP A 316 40.95 -14.30 -3.25
CA ASP A 316 40.06 -13.64 -4.20
C ASP A 316 39.80 -14.51 -5.47
N TYR A 317 40.51 -15.63 -5.65
CA TYR A 317 40.42 -16.52 -6.84
C TYR A 317 40.68 -15.78 -8.17
N GLY A 318 41.32 -14.61 -8.10
CA GLY A 318 41.55 -13.74 -9.26
C GLY A 318 40.27 -13.09 -9.79
N MET A 319 39.17 -13.10 -9.03
CA MET A 319 37.92 -12.46 -9.41
C MET A 319 37.99 -10.94 -9.27
N ASN A 320 39.00 -10.45 -8.55
CA ASN A 320 39.27 -9.06 -8.24
C ASN A 320 38.05 -8.41 -7.57
N TYR A 321 37.44 -9.05 -6.57
CA TYR A 321 36.16 -8.60 -5.99
C TYR A 321 36.13 -7.13 -5.55
N THR A 322 37.27 -6.63 -5.03
CA THR A 322 37.37 -5.28 -4.46
C THR A 322 38.71 -4.61 -4.80
N ASN A 323 39.29 -4.90 -5.97
CA ASN A 323 40.67 -4.51 -6.28
C ASN A 323 40.92 -2.99 -6.25
N ILE A 324 39.92 -2.15 -6.52
CA ILE A 324 40.06 -0.68 -6.42
C ILE A 324 40.21 -0.29 -4.94
N VAL A 325 39.34 -0.81 -4.08
CA VAL A 325 39.36 -0.58 -2.62
C VAL A 325 40.64 -1.14 -2.00
N ALA A 326 41.00 -2.38 -2.34
CA ALA A 326 42.22 -3.03 -1.90
C ALA A 326 43.47 -2.23 -2.30
N THR A 327 43.47 -1.62 -3.48
CA THR A 327 44.58 -0.77 -3.95
C THR A 327 44.71 0.51 -3.12
N ALA A 328 43.58 1.13 -2.74
CA ALA A 328 43.59 2.29 -1.85
C ALA A 328 44.10 1.93 -0.43
N LEU A 329 43.62 0.81 0.13
CA LEU A 329 44.10 0.30 1.43
C LEU A 329 45.60 -0.07 1.38
N GLY A 330 46.01 -0.78 0.32
CA GLY A 330 47.39 -1.20 0.10
C GLY A 330 48.34 -0.02 -0.02
N LEU A 331 47.92 1.07 -0.69
CA LEU A 331 48.66 2.33 -0.74
C LEU A 331 48.88 2.91 0.67
N GLU A 332 47.80 3.05 1.45
CA GLU A 332 47.88 3.61 2.81
C GLU A 332 48.75 2.74 3.72
N LEU A 333 48.54 1.42 3.72
CA LEU A 333 49.32 0.48 4.53
C LEU A 333 50.79 0.43 4.13
N SER A 334 51.08 0.64 2.84
CA SER A 334 52.46 0.77 2.35
C SER A 334 53.12 2.04 2.88
N ASP A 335 52.40 3.16 2.87
CA ASP A 335 52.90 4.44 3.39
C ASP A 335 53.15 4.35 4.93
N ILE A 336 52.22 3.77 5.70
CA ILE A 336 52.35 3.60 7.17
C ILE A 336 53.54 2.70 7.51
N THR A 337 53.68 1.56 6.85
CA THR A 337 54.69 0.54 7.20
C THR A 337 56.02 0.71 6.45
N GLY A 338 56.12 1.70 5.56
CA GLY A 338 57.31 1.96 4.77
C GLY A 338 57.59 0.94 3.66
N PHE A 339 56.59 0.21 3.18
CA PHE A 339 56.74 -0.77 2.10
C PHE A 339 57.12 -0.09 0.78
N GLN A 340 58.21 -0.54 0.14
CA GLN A 340 58.74 0.05 -1.11
C GLN A 340 58.52 -0.85 -2.34
N GLY A 341 57.74 -1.93 -2.20
CA GLY A 341 57.52 -2.91 -3.28
C GLY A 341 56.54 -2.46 -4.37
N ILE A 342 55.95 -1.26 -4.25
CA ILE A 342 54.98 -0.72 -5.20
C ILE A 342 55.51 0.47 -6.00
N SER A 343 54.97 0.65 -7.19
CA SER A 343 55.04 1.93 -7.88
C SER A 343 53.93 2.86 -7.37
N ARG A 344 54.25 3.70 -6.38
CA ARG A 344 53.26 4.58 -5.73
C ARG A 344 52.49 5.45 -6.74
N SER A 345 53.15 5.97 -7.78
CA SER A 345 52.49 6.79 -8.81
C SER A 345 51.54 6.00 -9.70
N GLU A 346 51.89 4.75 -10.04
CA GLU A 346 51.05 3.90 -10.88
C GLU A 346 49.85 3.39 -10.08
N VAL A 347 50.03 3.05 -8.81
CA VAL A 347 48.95 2.69 -7.87
C VAL A 347 47.92 3.82 -7.75
N ILE A 348 48.38 5.08 -7.60
CA ILE A 348 47.47 6.24 -7.58
C ILE A 348 46.77 6.40 -8.93
N THR A 349 47.50 6.23 -10.03
CA THR A 349 46.95 6.32 -11.39
C THR A 349 45.87 5.25 -11.60
N PHE A 350 46.08 4.02 -11.13
CA PHE A 350 45.10 2.95 -11.17
C PHE A 350 43.81 3.35 -10.44
N ILE A 351 43.90 3.83 -9.19
CA ILE A 351 42.71 4.24 -8.43
C ILE A 351 41.95 5.35 -9.16
N LEU A 352 42.64 6.40 -9.62
CA LEU A 352 41.99 7.56 -10.23
C LEU A 352 41.46 7.30 -11.65
N ALA A 353 42.07 6.39 -12.40
CA ALA A 353 41.63 6.01 -13.74
C ALA A 353 40.41 5.09 -13.76
N ASN A 354 40.09 4.44 -12.64
CA ASN A 354 38.93 3.55 -12.49
C ASN A 354 37.75 4.24 -11.78
N ARG A 355 37.59 5.56 -11.96
CA ARG A 355 36.33 6.23 -11.60
C ARG A 355 35.22 5.82 -12.58
N ASN A 356 34.01 5.59 -12.08
CA ASN A 356 32.85 5.20 -12.87
C ASN A 356 32.12 6.42 -13.49
N SER A 357 31.01 6.19 -14.18
CA SER A 357 30.23 7.24 -14.85
C SER A 357 29.54 8.23 -13.89
N PHE A 358 29.34 7.85 -12.62
CA PHE A 358 28.83 8.75 -11.58
C PHE A 358 29.92 9.71 -11.07
N GLY A 359 31.19 9.48 -11.44
CA GLY A 359 32.33 10.26 -10.96
C GLY A 359 32.91 9.75 -9.64
N ASN A 360 32.38 8.66 -9.08
CA ASN A 360 32.93 7.93 -7.93
C ASN A 360 33.60 6.63 -8.38
N TRP A 361 33.53 5.55 -7.60
CA TRP A 361 34.19 4.27 -7.88
C TRP A 361 33.23 3.11 -7.69
N ASP A 362 33.36 2.13 -8.57
CA ASP A 362 32.88 0.78 -8.29
C ASP A 362 33.85 0.09 -7.31
N GLN A 363 33.41 -0.98 -6.65
CA GLN A 363 34.26 -1.77 -5.77
C GLN A 363 35.43 -2.39 -6.52
N SER A 364 35.25 -2.74 -7.80
CA SER A 364 36.29 -3.34 -8.61
C SER A 364 36.17 -3.10 -10.11
N THR A 365 37.22 -3.49 -10.83
CA THR A 365 37.27 -3.44 -12.30
C THR A 365 36.48 -4.55 -13.00
N THR A 366 35.93 -5.52 -12.25
CA THR A 366 35.24 -6.71 -12.78
C THR A 366 33.79 -6.80 -12.32
N ILE A 367 33.47 -6.22 -11.16
CA ILE A 367 32.14 -6.21 -10.57
C ILE A 367 31.76 -4.73 -10.40
N PRO A 368 30.93 -4.19 -11.30
CA PRO A 368 30.58 -2.78 -11.31
C PRO A 368 29.49 -2.49 -10.27
N HIS A 369 29.80 -2.75 -8.99
CA HIS A 369 28.94 -2.35 -7.88
C HIS A 369 29.52 -1.12 -7.21
N HIS A 370 28.74 -0.07 -7.05
CA HIS A 370 29.11 1.17 -6.37
C HIS A 370 28.35 1.27 -5.05
N GLU A 371 28.95 0.76 -3.97
CA GLU A 371 28.40 0.88 -2.63
C GLU A 371 29.10 2.00 -1.86
N LEU A 372 28.36 2.72 -1.02
CA LEU A 372 28.88 3.88 -0.28
C LEU A 372 30.07 3.51 0.62
N ILE A 373 30.07 2.27 1.12
CA ILE A 373 31.16 1.73 1.93
C ILE A 373 32.47 1.62 1.14
N ASP A 374 32.45 1.38 -0.18
CA ASP A 374 33.66 1.29 -1.00
C ASP A 374 34.24 2.68 -1.27
N ILE A 375 33.37 3.62 -1.63
CA ILE A 375 33.73 5.03 -1.85
C ILE A 375 34.34 5.62 -0.58
N PHE A 376 33.74 5.34 0.58
CA PHE A 376 34.27 5.77 1.87
C PHE A 376 35.69 5.27 2.11
N GLN A 377 35.95 3.98 1.87
CA GLN A 377 37.26 3.37 2.11
C GLN A 377 38.31 3.97 1.17
N ILE A 378 37.99 4.16 -0.10
CA ILE A 378 38.88 4.78 -1.10
C ILE A 378 39.19 6.23 -0.69
N VAL A 379 38.17 7.05 -0.45
CA VAL A 379 38.36 8.48 -0.10
C VAL A 379 39.13 8.64 1.20
N ARG A 380 38.83 7.82 2.22
CA ARG A 380 39.58 7.81 3.49
C ARG A 380 41.05 7.48 3.26
N SER A 381 41.37 6.43 2.51
CA SER A 381 42.76 6.07 2.26
C SER A 381 43.49 7.09 1.40
N LEU A 382 42.83 7.69 0.40
CA LEU A 382 43.39 8.81 -0.37
C LEU A 382 43.62 10.06 0.50
N LYS A 383 42.74 10.34 1.48
CA LYS A 383 42.92 11.44 2.45
C LYS A 383 44.16 11.21 3.30
N ASN A 384 44.27 10.01 3.89
CA ASN A 384 45.36 9.64 4.79
C ASN A 384 46.71 9.57 4.06
N ALA A 385 46.74 9.12 2.81
CA ALA A 385 47.93 9.13 1.94
C ALA A 385 48.25 10.52 1.33
N GLY A 386 47.48 11.58 1.69
CA GLY A 386 47.68 12.96 1.21
C GLY A 386 47.35 13.20 -0.26
N ILE A 387 46.64 12.28 -0.91
CA ILE A 387 46.39 12.27 -2.36
C ILE A 387 45.21 13.16 -2.76
N LEU A 388 44.22 13.38 -1.88
CA LEU A 388 43.08 14.25 -2.19
C LEU A 388 43.49 15.68 -2.57
N THR A 389 44.69 16.14 -2.20
CA THR A 389 45.22 17.45 -2.61
C THR A 389 45.59 17.54 -4.09
N GLN A 390 45.75 16.39 -4.75
CA GLN A 390 46.09 16.27 -6.17
C GLN A 390 44.84 16.34 -7.07
N LEU A 391 43.67 16.05 -6.52
CA LEU A 391 42.40 16.19 -7.22
C LEU A 391 42.07 17.66 -7.43
N THR A 392 41.61 17.98 -8.64
CA THR A 392 41.08 19.30 -8.96
C THR A 392 39.79 19.58 -8.19
N LEU A 393 39.42 20.86 -8.07
CA LEU A 393 38.13 21.24 -7.45
C LEU A 393 36.94 20.64 -8.19
N LEU A 394 37.05 20.46 -9.51
CA LEU A 394 36.00 19.83 -10.31
C LEU A 394 35.85 18.35 -9.95
N GLU A 395 36.95 17.60 -9.90
CA GLU A 395 36.91 16.17 -9.55
C GLU A 395 36.38 15.93 -8.15
N LYS A 396 36.76 16.77 -7.17
CA LYS A 396 36.20 16.71 -5.82
C LYS A 396 34.70 16.95 -5.82
N LYS A 397 34.25 17.94 -6.59
CA LYS A 397 32.84 18.26 -6.73
C LYS A 397 32.07 17.12 -7.42
N GLU A 398 32.62 16.51 -8.47
CA GLU A 398 32.01 15.35 -9.12
C GLU A 398 31.81 14.18 -8.14
N ILE A 399 32.84 13.86 -7.35
CA ILE A 399 32.74 12.81 -6.33
C ILE A 399 31.68 13.20 -5.28
N ALA A 400 31.70 14.43 -4.78
CA ALA A 400 30.75 14.91 -3.78
C ALA A 400 29.30 14.89 -4.29
N ASP A 401 29.06 15.41 -5.49
CA ASP A 401 27.73 15.45 -6.11
C ASP A 401 27.20 14.02 -6.34
N SER A 402 28.06 13.04 -6.62
CA SER A 402 27.66 11.63 -6.75
C SER A 402 27.16 11.00 -5.45
N ILE A 403 27.57 11.50 -4.28
CA ILE A 403 27.10 11.01 -2.97
C ILE A 403 25.61 11.31 -2.78
N MET A 404 25.06 12.28 -3.51
CA MET A 404 23.64 12.62 -3.43
C MET A 404 22.73 11.51 -3.95
N ALA A 405 23.23 10.64 -4.83
CA ALA A 405 22.49 9.47 -5.30
C ALA A 405 22.31 8.39 -4.21
N TYR A 406 22.92 8.57 -3.03
CA TYR A 406 22.74 7.73 -1.84
C TYR A 406 21.93 8.44 -0.76
N GLN A 407 21.41 9.65 -1.01
CA GLN A 407 20.60 10.36 -0.03
C GLN A 407 19.16 9.83 -0.09
N HIS A 408 18.68 9.26 1.00
CA HIS A 408 17.32 8.73 1.13
C HIS A 408 16.70 9.20 2.46
N TYR A 409 15.42 9.56 2.47
CA TYR A 409 14.63 9.86 3.69
C TYR A 409 15.37 10.62 4.80
N GLY A 410 15.91 11.80 4.47
CA GLY A 410 16.58 12.69 5.42
C GLY A 410 17.94 12.23 5.92
N ALA A 411 18.53 11.21 5.30
CA ALA A 411 19.84 10.65 5.60
C ALA A 411 20.43 9.93 4.38
N TYR A 412 21.33 8.96 4.59
CA TYR A 412 21.95 8.21 3.49
C TYR A 412 21.77 6.69 3.64
N SER A 413 21.65 6.00 2.51
CA SER A 413 21.66 4.54 2.38
C SER A 413 23.02 4.02 1.92
N SER A 414 23.28 2.73 2.12
CA SER A 414 24.51 2.06 1.70
C SER A 414 24.59 1.84 0.19
N ILE A 415 23.43 1.79 -0.48
CA ILE A 415 23.30 1.60 -1.93
C ILE A 415 22.58 2.80 -2.54
N SER A 416 22.89 3.07 -3.81
CA SER A 416 22.37 4.23 -4.53
C SER A 416 20.98 3.96 -5.11
N GLU A 417 20.23 5.02 -5.39
CA GLU A 417 18.89 4.98 -5.98
C GLU A 417 18.81 4.27 -7.35
N ASP A 418 19.93 4.07 -8.04
CA ASP A 418 19.98 3.42 -9.36
C ASP A 418 19.95 1.89 -9.29
N TYR A 419 20.14 1.30 -8.10
CA TYR A 419 19.86 -0.10 -7.86
C TYR A 419 18.35 -0.33 -7.89
N ILE A 420 17.80 -0.63 -9.06
CA ILE A 420 16.34 -0.75 -9.20
C ILE A 420 15.84 -2.01 -8.49
N SER A 421 14.97 -1.89 -7.50
CA SER A 421 14.38 -3.08 -6.87
C SER A 421 13.44 -3.84 -7.80
N MET A 422 13.40 -5.17 -7.68
CA MET A 422 12.46 -6.02 -8.41
C MET A 422 11.00 -5.71 -8.01
N ASN A 423 10.79 -5.27 -6.77
CA ASN A 423 9.50 -4.77 -6.29
C ASN A 423 9.06 -3.53 -7.10
N LEU A 424 9.92 -2.51 -7.24
CA LEU A 424 9.60 -1.30 -8.00
C LEU A 424 9.28 -1.63 -9.47
N ILE A 425 10.00 -2.56 -10.08
CA ILE A 425 9.69 -3.03 -11.44
C ILE A 425 8.30 -3.66 -11.53
N TYR A 426 7.92 -4.48 -10.56
CA TYR A 426 6.57 -5.04 -10.48
C TYR A 426 5.51 -3.95 -10.29
N THR A 427 5.75 -2.97 -9.41
CA THR A 427 4.87 -1.82 -9.23
C THR A 427 4.68 -1.05 -10.52
N ILE A 428 5.78 -0.67 -11.20
CA ILE A 428 5.73 0.14 -12.43
C ILE A 428 5.03 -0.64 -13.54
N THR A 429 5.47 -1.85 -13.84
CA THR A 429 4.87 -2.63 -14.93
C THR A 429 3.39 -2.93 -14.65
N SER A 430 3.01 -3.18 -13.39
CA SER A 430 1.60 -3.42 -13.02
C SER A 430 0.74 -2.17 -13.10
N SER A 431 1.23 -1.02 -12.63
CA SER A 431 0.50 0.25 -12.71
C SER A 431 0.34 0.71 -14.16
N PHE A 432 1.40 0.63 -14.98
CA PHE A 432 1.33 1.00 -16.39
C PHE A 432 0.42 0.05 -17.19
N ASP A 433 0.45 -1.25 -16.93
CA ASP A 433 -0.48 -2.22 -17.52
C ASP A 433 -1.94 -1.91 -17.14
N LEU A 434 -2.21 -1.62 -15.87
CA LEU A 434 -3.57 -1.31 -15.36
C LEU A 434 -4.20 -0.08 -16.02
N PHE A 435 -3.37 0.85 -16.50
CA PHE A 435 -3.78 2.08 -17.18
C PHE A 435 -3.60 2.04 -18.70
N ASP A 436 -3.30 0.87 -19.28
CA ASP A 436 -3.04 0.67 -20.71
C ASP A 436 -1.85 1.49 -21.26
N ARG A 437 -0.87 1.80 -20.39
CA ARG A 437 0.33 2.61 -20.68
C ARG A 437 1.61 1.79 -20.84
N ILE A 438 1.55 0.45 -20.77
CA ILE A 438 2.75 -0.42 -20.79
C ILE A 438 3.68 -0.15 -21.98
N SER A 439 3.15 0.28 -23.13
CA SER A 439 3.94 0.62 -24.33
C SER A 439 4.79 1.88 -24.20
N GLU A 440 4.62 2.67 -23.13
CA GLU A 440 5.42 3.86 -22.84
C GLU A 440 6.76 3.50 -22.18
N LEU A 441 6.89 2.29 -21.62
CA LEU A 441 8.12 1.81 -20.98
C LEU A 441 9.15 1.31 -22.01
N ASP A 442 10.44 1.42 -21.69
CA ASP A 442 11.50 0.72 -22.43
C ASP A 442 11.51 -0.78 -22.09
N ILE A 443 10.55 -1.50 -22.67
CA ILE A 443 10.34 -2.93 -22.44
C ILE A 443 11.60 -3.76 -22.72
N TYR A 444 12.42 -3.36 -23.70
CA TYR A 444 13.59 -4.16 -24.08
C TYR A 444 14.69 -4.07 -23.03
N ASP A 445 15.03 -2.85 -22.60
CA ASP A 445 16.07 -2.65 -21.58
C ASP A 445 15.65 -3.24 -20.23
N ILE A 446 14.41 -2.99 -19.80
CA ILE A 446 13.87 -3.57 -18.56
C ILE A 446 13.90 -5.10 -18.61
N TYR A 447 13.51 -5.71 -19.75
CA TYR A 447 13.58 -7.16 -19.92
C TYR A 447 15.00 -7.70 -19.73
N LEU A 448 16.01 -7.06 -20.34
CA LEU A 448 17.40 -7.49 -20.21
C LEU A 448 17.87 -7.43 -18.75
N LYS A 449 17.54 -6.36 -18.02
CA LYS A 449 17.90 -6.21 -16.61
C LYS A 449 17.21 -7.27 -15.72
N ILE A 450 15.92 -7.54 -15.92
CA ILE A 450 15.21 -8.63 -15.21
C ILE A 450 15.87 -9.98 -15.52
N LYS A 451 16.17 -10.23 -16.79
CA LYS A 451 16.81 -11.47 -17.24
C LYS A 451 18.20 -11.67 -16.60
N ASN A 452 19.00 -10.61 -16.51
CA ASN A 452 20.33 -10.65 -15.90
C ASN A 452 20.28 -10.88 -14.38
N SER A 453 19.17 -10.52 -13.72
CA SER A 453 18.92 -10.84 -12.31
C SER A 453 18.52 -12.29 -12.05
N TYR A 454 18.30 -13.10 -13.08
CA TYR A 454 18.00 -14.53 -12.93
C TYR A 454 19.28 -15.34 -12.67
N SER A 455 19.19 -16.28 -11.73
CA SER A 455 20.27 -17.20 -11.38
C SER A 455 19.74 -18.62 -11.21
N ASP A 456 20.40 -19.57 -11.87
CA ASP A 456 20.18 -21.02 -11.76
C ASP A 456 21.35 -21.74 -11.04
N SER A 457 22.33 -20.99 -10.51
CA SER A 457 23.60 -21.54 -10.02
C SER A 457 23.55 -22.26 -8.66
N TYR A 458 22.40 -22.29 -7.97
CA TYR A 458 22.26 -22.83 -6.60
C TYR A 458 21.07 -23.79 -6.43
N GLU A 459 20.89 -24.72 -7.37
CA GLU A 459 19.87 -25.80 -7.34
C GLU A 459 18.41 -25.37 -7.44
N THR A 460 18.08 -24.08 -7.29
CA THR A 460 16.75 -23.51 -7.56
C THR A 460 16.87 -22.20 -8.33
N GLY A 461 16.28 -22.18 -9.52
CA GLY A 461 16.13 -20.97 -10.32
C GLY A 461 15.38 -19.88 -9.54
N SER A 462 15.95 -18.67 -9.48
CA SER A 462 15.31 -17.53 -8.81
C SER A 462 15.88 -16.20 -9.31
N PHE A 463 15.18 -15.11 -8.99
CA PHE A 463 15.60 -13.75 -9.34
C PHE A 463 16.13 -13.01 -8.12
N ASN A 464 17.12 -12.14 -8.31
CA ASN A 464 17.55 -11.19 -7.29
C ASN A 464 16.43 -10.19 -6.96
N GLY A 465 16.46 -9.66 -5.74
CA GLY A 465 15.56 -8.62 -5.23
C GLY A 465 15.81 -7.25 -5.86
N TYR A 466 16.88 -7.09 -6.62
CA TYR A 466 17.20 -5.91 -7.42
C TYR A 466 17.66 -6.30 -8.85
N LEU A 467 17.60 -5.33 -9.75
CA LEU A 467 17.98 -5.46 -11.15
C LEU A 467 19.50 -5.44 -11.35
N ALA A 468 19.99 -6.32 -12.22
CA ALA A 468 21.40 -6.42 -12.55
C ALA A 468 21.66 -5.98 -13.99
N ASP A 469 22.67 -5.13 -14.19
CA ASP A 469 23.09 -4.74 -15.55
C ASP A 469 23.89 -5.84 -16.25
N GLN A 470 24.50 -6.75 -15.49
CA GLN A 470 25.34 -7.83 -16.02
C GLN A 470 25.05 -9.17 -15.34
N ILE A 471 25.24 -10.26 -16.08
CA ILE A 471 25.20 -11.62 -15.51
C ILE A 471 26.48 -11.82 -14.67
N GLY A 472 26.36 -12.33 -13.45
CA GLY A 472 27.53 -12.62 -12.63
C GLY A 472 27.27 -12.65 -11.13
N PHE A 473 28.30 -12.27 -10.36
CA PHE A 473 28.21 -12.14 -8.90
C PHE A 473 27.36 -10.92 -8.53
N GLN A 474 26.33 -11.15 -7.73
CA GLN A 474 25.32 -10.15 -7.35
C GLN A 474 25.24 -9.97 -5.83
N GLY A 475 26.35 -10.25 -5.13
CA GLY A 475 26.44 -9.98 -3.70
C GLY A 475 26.79 -8.52 -3.44
N LEU A 476 26.11 -7.91 -2.48
CA LEU A 476 26.39 -6.56 -1.98
C LEU A 476 27.15 -6.65 -0.65
N ARG A 477 28.28 -5.96 -0.55
CA ARG A 477 29.19 -6.01 0.59
C ARG A 477 28.60 -5.32 1.82
N SER A 478 27.77 -4.30 1.64
CA SER A 478 27.12 -3.60 2.74
C SER A 478 25.99 -4.41 3.39
N HIS A 479 25.56 -5.51 2.76
CA HIS A 479 24.43 -6.33 3.18
C HIS A 479 23.19 -5.47 3.53
N PRO A 480 22.58 -4.74 2.57
CA PRO A 480 21.40 -3.90 2.82
C PRO A 480 20.29 -4.64 3.56
N ILE A 481 19.54 -3.92 4.41
CA ILE A 481 18.54 -4.56 5.28
C ILE A 481 17.39 -5.19 4.51
N GLU A 482 17.12 -4.69 3.31
CA GLU A 482 16.08 -5.14 2.39
C GLU A 482 16.35 -6.54 1.81
N TYR A 483 17.60 -7.00 1.84
CA TYR A 483 18.02 -8.23 1.15
C TYR A 483 18.77 -9.22 2.04
N TYR A 484 19.23 -8.82 3.23
CA TYR A 484 20.11 -9.66 4.04
C TYR A 484 19.64 -9.75 5.49
N THR A 485 19.34 -10.98 5.94
CA THR A 485 19.05 -11.30 7.35
C THR A 485 19.70 -12.61 7.80
N SER A 486 20.34 -12.54 8.97
CA SER A 486 20.81 -13.68 9.76
C SER A 486 19.92 -13.93 10.99
N GLY A 487 18.77 -13.25 11.09
CA GLY A 487 18.00 -13.08 12.34
C GLY A 487 17.22 -14.29 12.86
N LYS A 488 16.80 -14.23 14.14
CA LYS A 488 15.88 -15.17 14.80
C LYS A 488 14.43 -14.73 14.56
N ARG A 489 13.53 -15.70 14.35
CA ARG A 489 12.11 -15.48 13.95
C ARG A 489 11.24 -14.61 14.86
N ASN A 490 11.66 -14.39 16.10
CA ASN A 490 10.78 -13.88 17.17
C ASN A 490 11.30 -12.61 17.83
N TYR A 491 12.13 -11.81 17.15
CA TYR A 491 12.64 -10.56 17.71
C TYR A 491 11.76 -9.38 17.31
N GLU A 492 11.38 -8.56 18.29
CA GLU A 492 10.34 -7.52 18.20
C GLU A 492 10.56 -6.45 17.10
N TYR A 493 11.75 -6.40 16.48
CA TYR A 493 12.21 -5.28 15.66
C TYR A 493 12.36 -5.62 14.16
N ILE A 494 12.38 -6.91 13.78
CA ILE A 494 12.53 -7.34 12.37
C ILE A 494 11.46 -8.39 12.06
N ASN A 495 10.32 -7.92 11.56
CA ASN A 495 9.12 -8.74 11.27
C ASN A 495 9.12 -9.35 9.85
N GLN A 496 10.24 -9.25 9.11
CA GLN A 496 10.39 -9.76 7.75
C GLN A 496 11.71 -10.52 7.64
N PHE A 497 11.77 -11.52 6.76
CA PHE A 497 12.99 -12.30 6.53
C PHE A 497 13.62 -12.00 5.17
N PRO A 498 14.08 -10.77 4.92
CA PRO A 498 14.56 -10.37 3.62
C PRO A 498 15.66 -11.30 3.11
N GLN A 499 15.52 -11.72 1.87
CA GLN A 499 16.51 -12.51 1.15
C GLN A 499 16.82 -11.83 -0.16
N LEU A 500 18.10 -11.86 -0.54
CA LEU A 500 18.56 -11.38 -1.84
C LEU A 500 17.78 -12.05 -2.98
N ARG A 501 17.39 -13.31 -2.81
CA ARG A 501 16.55 -14.06 -3.75
C ARG A 501 15.44 -14.75 -2.98
N SER A 502 14.24 -14.77 -3.54
CA SER A 502 13.12 -15.50 -2.95
C SER A 502 12.01 -15.78 -3.96
N HIS A 503 10.98 -16.51 -3.54
CA HIS A 503 9.74 -16.62 -4.29
C HIS A 503 9.06 -15.26 -4.54
N GLN A 504 9.27 -14.27 -3.66
CA GLN A 504 8.73 -12.91 -3.84
C GLN A 504 9.37 -12.21 -5.04
N SER A 505 10.70 -12.13 -5.10
CA SER A 505 11.40 -11.54 -6.24
C SER A 505 11.11 -12.32 -7.53
N THR A 506 10.96 -13.65 -7.43
CA THR A 506 10.58 -14.51 -8.56
C THR A 506 9.17 -14.22 -9.07
N TYR A 507 8.19 -14.05 -8.18
CA TYR A 507 6.83 -13.64 -8.55
C TYR A 507 6.84 -12.27 -9.23
N TYR A 508 7.51 -11.28 -8.63
CA TYR A 508 7.59 -9.93 -9.19
C TYR A 508 8.21 -9.92 -10.60
N ALA A 509 9.30 -10.67 -10.81
CA ALA A 509 9.92 -10.82 -12.12
C ALA A 509 8.96 -11.48 -13.13
N LEU A 510 8.37 -12.62 -12.79
CA LEU A 510 7.46 -13.36 -13.69
C LEU A 510 6.22 -12.55 -14.05
N ALA A 511 5.62 -11.86 -13.07
CA ALA A 511 4.47 -10.99 -13.29
C ALA A 511 4.82 -9.82 -14.22
N SER A 512 5.97 -9.17 -14.00
CA SER A 512 6.46 -8.08 -14.85
C SER A 512 6.72 -8.56 -16.29
N LEU A 513 7.39 -9.72 -16.45
CA LEU A 513 7.64 -10.33 -17.74
C LEU A 513 6.35 -10.69 -18.48
N LYS A 514 5.33 -11.17 -17.77
CA LYS A 514 4.01 -11.48 -18.36
C LYS A 514 3.35 -10.20 -18.90
N LYS A 515 3.33 -9.12 -18.10
CA LYS A 515 2.72 -7.82 -18.49
C LYS A 515 3.42 -7.16 -19.66
N MET A 516 4.74 -7.30 -19.74
CA MET A 516 5.54 -6.79 -20.86
C MET A 516 5.53 -7.70 -22.10
N PHE A 517 4.79 -8.82 -22.09
CA PHE A 517 4.78 -9.82 -23.16
C PHE A 517 6.17 -10.44 -23.44
N LYS A 518 6.97 -10.61 -22.39
CA LYS A 518 8.36 -11.12 -22.43
C LYS A 518 8.56 -12.48 -21.76
N LEU A 519 7.52 -13.04 -21.15
CA LEU A 519 7.62 -14.33 -20.47
C LEU A 519 7.95 -15.48 -21.43
N ASP A 520 7.45 -15.46 -22.67
CA ASP A 520 7.82 -16.44 -23.70
C ASP A 520 9.30 -16.33 -24.10
N GLU A 521 9.78 -15.11 -24.32
CA GLU A 521 11.19 -14.85 -24.67
C GLU A 521 12.13 -15.27 -23.53
N PHE A 522 11.72 -15.05 -22.28
CA PHE A 522 12.41 -15.60 -21.12
C PHE A 522 12.38 -17.13 -21.11
N GLY A 523 11.23 -17.74 -21.38
CA GLY A 523 11.04 -19.19 -21.43
C GLY A 523 11.86 -19.92 -22.51
N ASP A 524 12.17 -19.23 -23.61
CA ASP A 524 13.09 -19.71 -24.64
C ASP A 524 14.55 -19.75 -24.15
N ALA A 525 14.92 -18.87 -23.22
CA ALA A 525 16.26 -18.80 -22.64
C ALA A 525 16.41 -19.70 -21.39
N TYR A 526 15.37 -19.80 -20.58
CA TYR A 526 15.34 -20.54 -19.31
C TYR A 526 14.09 -21.40 -19.25
N HIS A 527 14.24 -22.70 -19.07
CA HIS A 527 13.12 -23.64 -19.13
C HIS A 527 12.10 -23.39 -17.99
N LEU A 528 10.95 -22.77 -18.31
CA LEU A 528 9.91 -22.43 -17.32
C LEU A 528 9.40 -23.64 -16.51
N PHE A 529 9.41 -24.83 -17.10
CA PHE A 529 9.00 -26.05 -16.40
C PHE A 529 10.03 -26.47 -15.34
N GLU A 530 11.32 -26.18 -15.52
CA GLU A 530 12.36 -26.41 -14.50
C GLU A 530 12.15 -25.45 -13.33
N LEU A 531 11.97 -24.16 -13.60
CA LEU A 531 11.64 -23.17 -12.56
C LEU A 531 10.37 -23.55 -11.77
N LEU A 532 9.34 -24.05 -12.45
CA LEU A 532 8.13 -24.56 -11.78
C LEU A 532 8.46 -25.72 -10.83
N ASN A 533 9.27 -26.69 -11.26
CA ASN A 533 9.66 -27.81 -10.40
C ASN A 533 10.52 -27.37 -9.23
N ASP A 534 11.43 -26.42 -9.46
CA ASP A 534 12.28 -25.87 -8.40
C ASP A 534 11.41 -25.26 -7.29
N ILE A 535 10.43 -24.43 -7.65
CA ILE A 535 9.48 -23.85 -6.68
C ILE A 535 8.70 -24.95 -5.95
N VAL A 536 8.17 -25.95 -6.67
CA VAL A 536 7.45 -27.09 -6.06
C VAL A 536 8.33 -27.84 -5.04
N ASN A 537 9.62 -28.02 -5.35
CA ASN A 537 10.57 -28.73 -4.50
C ASN A 537 10.92 -27.96 -3.22
N THR A 538 10.60 -26.67 -3.13
CA THR A 538 10.79 -25.88 -1.90
C THR A 538 9.72 -26.10 -0.84
N GLN A 539 8.68 -26.91 -1.11
CA GLN A 539 7.71 -27.26 -0.08
C GLN A 539 8.37 -28.13 1.01
N PHE A 540 8.31 -27.64 2.24
CA PHE A 540 8.89 -28.28 3.41
C PHE A 540 7.99 -29.40 3.93
N LEU A 541 8.51 -30.64 3.95
CA LEU A 541 7.71 -31.85 4.21
C LEU A 541 8.29 -32.75 5.32
N ASP A 542 9.06 -32.17 6.24
CA ASP A 542 9.52 -32.87 7.46
C ASP A 542 8.47 -32.75 8.58
N ASP A 543 7.81 -33.86 8.94
CA ASP A 543 6.75 -33.89 9.94
C ASP A 543 7.25 -33.85 11.39
N SER A 544 8.57 -33.90 11.61
CA SER A 544 9.18 -33.67 12.92
C SER A 544 9.13 -32.20 13.34
N TYR A 545 8.98 -31.28 12.38
CA TYR A 545 8.79 -29.84 12.57
C TYR A 545 7.34 -29.46 12.25
N SER A 546 6.41 -29.84 13.14
CA SER A 546 4.97 -29.60 12.96
C SER A 546 4.61 -28.14 12.72
N ASP A 547 5.43 -27.21 13.21
CA ASP A 547 5.21 -25.77 13.16
C ASP A 547 5.54 -25.15 11.80
N ASN A 548 6.23 -25.85 10.90
CA ASN A 548 6.43 -25.39 9.52
C ASN A 548 6.12 -26.44 8.43
N TYR A 549 5.75 -27.68 8.82
CA TYR A 549 5.31 -28.73 7.89
C TYR A 549 4.23 -28.24 6.92
N GLY A 550 4.53 -28.31 5.62
CA GLY A 550 3.63 -27.95 4.52
C GLY A 550 3.84 -26.56 3.91
N ALA A 551 4.59 -25.68 4.58
CA ALA A 551 4.96 -24.35 4.08
C ALA A 551 6.01 -24.44 2.96
N PHE A 552 6.27 -23.31 2.31
CA PHE A 552 7.37 -23.15 1.35
C PHE A 552 8.55 -22.43 2.02
N THR A 553 9.77 -22.91 1.77
CA THR A 553 11.00 -22.19 2.12
C THR A 553 11.19 -20.98 1.19
N PRO A 554 12.11 -20.03 1.47
CA PRO A 554 12.30 -18.85 0.64
C PRO A 554 12.69 -19.14 -0.82
N LEU A 555 13.54 -20.16 -1.01
CA LEU A 555 14.07 -20.58 -2.32
C LEU A 555 14.73 -21.96 -2.33
N TRP A 556 15.13 -22.52 -1.18
CA TRP A 556 15.91 -23.77 -1.15
C TRP A 556 15.02 -25.01 -1.24
N PRO A 557 15.38 -26.01 -2.06
CA PRO A 557 14.63 -27.25 -2.13
C PRO A 557 14.66 -27.96 -0.77
N TYR A 558 13.58 -28.67 -0.45
CA TYR A 558 13.50 -29.42 0.78
C TYR A 558 14.48 -30.59 0.76
N GLU A 559 15.43 -30.57 1.69
CA GLU A 559 16.34 -31.66 1.98
C GLU A 559 16.29 -32.04 3.47
N GLU A 560 16.06 -33.32 3.76
CA GLU A 560 15.99 -33.85 5.14
C GLU A 560 17.27 -33.52 5.95
N SER A 561 18.44 -33.51 5.29
CA SER A 561 19.72 -33.21 5.95
C SER A 561 19.85 -31.75 6.40
N GLN A 562 19.04 -30.84 5.83
CA GLN A 562 19.03 -29.41 6.12
C GLN A 562 17.74 -28.97 6.83
N ALA A 563 16.90 -29.92 7.27
CA ALA A 563 15.55 -29.60 7.76
C ALA A 563 15.54 -28.56 8.90
N GLY A 564 16.46 -28.67 9.86
CA GLY A 564 16.56 -27.69 10.96
C GLY A 564 17.04 -26.31 10.54
N TYR A 565 17.80 -26.20 9.44
CA TYR A 565 18.16 -24.90 8.84
C TYR A 565 16.97 -24.30 8.10
N LEU A 566 16.29 -25.11 7.27
CA LEU A 566 15.16 -24.69 6.45
C LEU A 566 13.95 -24.27 7.30
N ASP A 567 13.65 -25.01 8.37
CA ASP A 567 12.57 -24.71 9.33
C ASP A 567 12.64 -23.26 9.84
N LYS A 568 13.85 -22.79 10.14
CA LYS A 568 14.10 -21.44 10.67
C LYS A 568 13.98 -20.33 9.63
N LYS A 569 14.04 -20.65 8.33
CA LYS A 569 13.94 -19.68 7.23
C LYS A 569 12.52 -19.50 6.70
N ILE A 570 11.57 -20.33 7.14
CA ILE A 570 10.19 -20.28 6.65
C ILE A 570 9.48 -19.04 7.21
N SER A 571 8.87 -18.29 6.30
CA SER A 571 7.92 -17.20 6.57
C SER A 571 6.66 -17.48 5.77
N PHE A 572 5.51 -17.01 6.26
CA PHE A 572 4.23 -17.30 5.60
C PHE A 572 4.15 -16.70 4.19
N GLU A 573 4.72 -15.50 4.00
CA GLU A 573 4.77 -14.81 2.72
C GLU A 573 5.38 -15.66 1.58
N TYR A 574 6.36 -16.51 1.89
CA TYR A 574 6.99 -17.38 0.88
C TYR A 574 6.02 -18.40 0.32
N SER A 575 5.07 -18.88 1.12
CA SER A 575 4.00 -19.76 0.63
C SER A 575 3.03 -19.00 -0.28
N TYR A 576 2.74 -17.73 0.02
CA TYR A 576 1.92 -16.89 -0.86
C TYR A 576 2.60 -16.67 -2.21
N PHE A 577 3.85 -16.21 -2.21
CA PHE A 577 4.57 -15.92 -3.45
C PHE A 577 4.95 -17.16 -4.25
N ALA A 578 5.18 -18.31 -3.60
CA ALA A 578 5.35 -19.58 -4.30
C ALA A 578 4.08 -19.95 -5.07
N ILE A 579 2.90 -19.89 -4.44
CA ILE A 579 1.62 -20.17 -5.11
C ILE A 579 1.37 -19.19 -6.26
N ARG A 580 1.60 -17.89 -6.05
CA ARG A 580 1.46 -16.87 -7.11
C ARG A 580 2.40 -17.10 -8.29
N SER A 581 3.65 -17.48 -8.03
CA SER A 581 4.62 -17.82 -9.08
C SER A 581 4.19 -19.07 -9.86
N LEU A 582 3.72 -20.10 -9.14
CA LEU A 582 3.22 -21.33 -9.75
C LEU A 582 2.00 -21.07 -10.64
N GLU A 583 1.07 -20.20 -10.24
CA GLU A 583 -0.09 -19.83 -11.07
C GLU A 583 0.33 -19.21 -12.41
N ILE A 584 1.26 -18.23 -12.40
CA ILE A 584 1.78 -17.61 -13.62
C ILE A 584 2.43 -18.64 -14.54
N LEU A 585 3.32 -19.47 -13.99
CA LEU A 585 4.01 -20.51 -14.76
C LEU A 585 3.03 -21.55 -15.30
N GLY A 586 2.07 -21.97 -14.48
CA GLY A 586 1.08 -22.96 -14.83
C GLY A 586 0.11 -22.51 -15.90
N GLU A 587 -0.29 -21.23 -15.90
CA GLU A 587 -1.05 -20.62 -16.98
C GLU A 587 -0.25 -20.60 -18.29
N GLN A 588 1.01 -20.13 -18.23
CA GLN A 588 1.89 -20.08 -19.41
C GLN A 588 2.14 -21.47 -20.01
N LEU A 589 2.26 -22.49 -19.15
CA LEU A 589 2.50 -23.88 -19.53
C LEU A 589 1.21 -24.68 -19.81
N GLY A 590 0.03 -24.09 -19.60
CA GLY A 590 -1.27 -24.73 -19.83
C GLY A 590 -1.58 -25.91 -18.90
N LEU A 591 -1.15 -25.85 -17.64
CA LEU A 591 -1.21 -26.96 -16.67
C LEU A 591 -2.53 -27.05 -15.88
N GLY A 592 -3.41 -26.04 -15.97
CA GLY A 592 -4.71 -26.03 -15.29
C GLY A 592 -4.61 -25.55 -13.84
N ASN A 593 -5.32 -26.17 -12.89
CA ASN A 593 -5.37 -25.68 -11.50
C ASN A 593 -4.09 -26.02 -10.71
N VAL A 594 -3.59 -25.04 -9.93
CA VAL A 594 -2.34 -25.10 -9.15
C VAL A 594 -2.26 -26.26 -8.16
N SER A 595 -3.39 -26.74 -7.62
CA SER A 595 -3.42 -27.89 -6.70
C SER A 595 -2.91 -29.21 -7.32
N ASN A 596 -2.66 -29.26 -8.64
CA ASN A 596 -2.17 -30.45 -9.34
C ASN A 596 -0.68 -30.39 -9.73
N TYR A 597 0.06 -29.37 -9.30
CA TYR A 597 1.42 -29.12 -9.82
C TYR A 597 2.54 -29.92 -9.11
N GLY A 598 2.20 -30.78 -8.15
CA GLY A 598 3.14 -31.75 -7.57
C GLY A 598 3.54 -31.50 -6.12
N PHE A 599 3.22 -30.33 -5.56
CA PHE A 599 3.29 -30.11 -4.10
C PHE A 599 2.06 -30.72 -3.40
N ASN A 600 2.11 -30.81 -2.07
CA ASN A 600 1.05 -31.33 -1.21
C ASN A 600 0.13 -30.20 -0.70
N PRO A 601 -1.05 -29.95 -1.32
CA PRO A 601 -1.94 -28.86 -0.92
C PRO A 601 -2.57 -29.07 0.47
N ASN A 602 -2.73 -30.33 0.92
CA ASN A 602 -3.28 -30.61 2.24
C ASN A 602 -2.30 -30.29 3.36
N ALA A 603 -0.99 -30.50 3.13
CA ALA A 603 0.05 -30.09 4.08
C ALA A 603 0.09 -28.56 4.21
N LEU A 604 0.04 -27.84 3.09
CA LEU A 604 -0.04 -26.37 3.10
C LEU A 604 -1.31 -25.86 3.79
N TYR A 605 -2.46 -26.50 3.55
CA TYR A 605 -3.69 -26.18 4.29
C TYR A 605 -3.50 -26.35 5.80
N ALA A 606 -2.90 -27.46 6.26
CA ALA A 606 -2.67 -27.72 7.68
C ALA A 606 -1.71 -26.69 8.30
N TYR A 607 -0.69 -26.27 7.56
CA TYR A 607 0.20 -25.18 7.95
C TYR A 607 -0.54 -23.84 8.13
N ILE A 608 -1.48 -23.54 7.24
CA ILE A 608 -2.27 -22.31 7.34
C ILE A 608 -3.27 -22.39 8.50
N ASP A 609 -3.98 -23.51 8.63
CA ASP A 609 -5.11 -23.68 9.54
C ASP A 609 -4.73 -23.49 11.02
N LYS A 610 -3.51 -23.88 11.40
CA LYS A 610 -3.02 -23.74 12.79
C LYS A 610 -2.76 -22.30 13.22
N SER A 611 -2.49 -21.41 12.27
CA SER A 611 -2.21 -19.99 12.52
C SER A 611 -3.48 -19.13 12.42
N ILE A 612 -4.64 -19.75 12.18
CA ILE A 612 -5.92 -19.06 12.19
C ILE A 612 -6.39 -18.87 13.63
N VAL A 613 -6.62 -17.61 14.01
CA VAL A 613 -7.30 -17.26 15.25
C VAL A 613 -8.77 -17.06 14.92
N GLU A 614 -9.63 -17.89 15.53
CA GLU A 614 -11.08 -17.75 15.43
C GLU A 614 -11.69 -17.52 16.82
N GLU A 615 -12.18 -16.30 17.05
CA GLU A 615 -12.88 -15.92 18.26
C GLU A 615 -14.41 -15.96 18.06
N ALA A 616 -15.16 -15.47 19.05
CA ALA A 616 -16.62 -15.41 18.98
C ALA A 616 -17.12 -14.52 17.82
N SER A 617 -16.42 -13.43 17.53
CA SER A 617 -16.83 -12.40 16.55
C SER A 617 -15.87 -12.18 15.40
N THR A 618 -14.61 -12.60 15.52
CA THR A 618 -13.51 -12.30 14.58
C THR A 618 -12.80 -13.56 14.11
N LEU A 619 -12.24 -13.51 12.91
CA LEU A 619 -11.38 -14.56 12.33
C LEU A 619 -10.29 -13.87 11.51
N TYR A 620 -9.03 -14.22 11.77
CA TYR A 620 -7.88 -13.67 11.06
C TYR A 620 -6.70 -14.65 11.09
N PHE A 621 -5.70 -14.41 10.25
CA PHE A 621 -4.43 -15.13 10.30
C PHE A 621 -3.49 -14.44 11.28
N SER A 622 -2.93 -15.17 12.24
CA SER A 622 -1.97 -14.65 13.21
C SER A 622 -0.58 -15.20 12.88
N PRO A 623 0.33 -14.40 12.29
CA PRO A 623 1.71 -14.82 12.12
C PRO A 623 2.41 -14.93 13.48
N GLU A 624 3.42 -15.80 13.58
CA GLU A 624 4.23 -15.94 14.81
C GLU A 624 5.21 -14.78 15.00
N TYR A 625 5.56 -14.09 13.91
CA TYR A 625 6.63 -13.09 13.85
C TYR A 625 6.15 -11.64 13.99
N SER A 626 4.84 -11.36 14.05
CA SER A 626 4.35 -9.99 14.17
C SER A 626 2.98 -9.89 14.85
N ASN A 627 2.80 -8.84 15.64
CA ASN A 627 1.51 -8.42 16.19
C ASN A 627 0.98 -7.14 15.52
N ASP A 628 1.66 -6.67 14.48
CA ASP A 628 1.29 -5.47 13.72
C ASP A 628 0.00 -5.73 12.92
N VAL A 629 -0.98 -4.82 13.06
CA VAL A 629 -2.31 -4.99 12.48
C VAL A 629 -2.26 -5.01 10.96
N GLU A 630 -1.45 -4.14 10.36
CA GLU A 630 -1.26 -4.06 8.91
C GLU A 630 -0.65 -5.35 8.35
N THR A 631 0.31 -5.93 9.06
CA THR A 631 0.90 -7.24 8.73
C THR A 631 -0.11 -8.38 8.87
N ILE A 632 -0.92 -8.38 9.93
CA ILE A 632 -2.01 -9.36 10.12
C ILE A 632 -3.07 -9.26 9.02
N LEU A 633 -3.44 -8.06 8.59
CA LEU A 633 -4.36 -7.86 7.47
C LEU A 633 -3.77 -8.38 6.14
N GLN A 634 -2.49 -8.09 5.88
CA GLN A 634 -1.76 -8.62 4.72
C GLN A 634 -1.74 -10.16 4.71
N ASP A 635 -1.36 -10.78 5.84
CA ASP A 635 -1.31 -12.23 5.94
C ASP A 635 -2.72 -12.86 5.93
N THR A 636 -3.72 -12.17 6.46
CA THR A 636 -5.12 -12.61 6.32
C THR A 636 -5.55 -12.63 4.85
N TYR A 637 -5.15 -11.62 4.07
CA TYR A 637 -5.35 -11.62 2.62
C TYR A 637 -4.60 -12.77 1.94
N TYR A 638 -3.33 -13.01 2.27
CA TYR A 638 -2.53 -14.12 1.74
C TYR A 638 -3.16 -15.49 2.04
N MET A 639 -3.62 -15.70 3.28
CA MET A 639 -4.38 -16.89 3.66
C MET A 639 -5.61 -17.10 2.77
N ILE A 640 -6.46 -16.07 2.64
CA ILE A 640 -7.68 -16.17 1.84
C ILE A 640 -7.34 -16.49 0.39
N TYR A 641 -6.31 -15.82 -0.16
CA TYR A 641 -5.86 -16.02 -1.52
C TYR A 641 -5.42 -17.47 -1.76
N ILE A 642 -4.47 -17.97 -0.98
CA ILE A 642 -3.95 -19.34 -1.12
C ILE A 642 -5.09 -20.36 -1.00
N LEU A 643 -5.95 -20.23 0.02
CA LEU A 643 -7.05 -21.17 0.22
C LEU A 643 -8.05 -21.14 -0.95
N LYS A 644 -8.29 -19.99 -1.57
CA LYS A 644 -9.13 -19.90 -2.77
C LYS A 644 -8.46 -20.53 -3.99
N SER A 645 -7.20 -20.23 -4.26
CA SER A 645 -6.42 -20.84 -5.36
C SER A 645 -6.41 -22.36 -5.29
N LEU A 646 -6.31 -22.91 -4.07
CA LEU A 646 -6.31 -24.35 -3.82
C LEU A 646 -7.71 -25.00 -3.85
N ASN A 647 -8.79 -24.21 -3.94
CA ASN A 647 -10.18 -24.63 -3.72
C ASN A 647 -10.44 -25.23 -2.32
N LEU A 648 -9.77 -24.71 -1.30
CA LEU A 648 -9.86 -25.14 0.11
C LEU A 648 -10.43 -24.06 1.04
N TYR A 649 -10.90 -22.94 0.50
CA TYR A 649 -11.51 -21.88 1.29
C TYR A 649 -12.85 -22.30 1.90
N ALA A 650 -12.87 -22.48 3.22
CA ALA A 650 -14.04 -22.84 4.00
C ALA A 650 -14.04 -22.11 5.36
N LYS A 651 -13.99 -20.77 5.33
CA LYS A 651 -13.91 -19.91 6.53
C LYS A 651 -15.11 -18.98 6.67
N ASP A 652 -15.40 -18.56 7.90
CA ASP A 652 -16.51 -17.64 8.20
C ASP A 652 -16.14 -16.21 7.76
N SER A 653 -16.69 -15.80 6.62
CA SER A 653 -16.38 -14.50 6.02
C SER A 653 -16.98 -13.33 6.81
N GLN A 654 -18.03 -13.56 7.62
CA GLN A 654 -18.60 -12.50 8.49
C GLN A 654 -17.67 -12.18 9.66
N LYS A 655 -16.98 -13.19 10.17
CA LYS A 655 -15.97 -12.97 11.24
C LYS A 655 -14.74 -12.24 10.71
N ILE A 656 -14.31 -12.54 9.49
CA ILE A 656 -13.23 -11.79 8.82
C ILE A 656 -13.66 -10.34 8.60
N GLU A 657 -14.87 -10.12 8.09
CA GLU A 657 -15.46 -8.78 7.91
C GLU A 657 -15.44 -7.97 9.21
N HIS A 658 -15.89 -8.55 10.33
CA HIS A 658 -15.83 -7.87 11.62
C HIS A 658 -14.40 -7.54 12.07
N TYR A 659 -13.42 -8.42 11.81
CA TYR A 659 -12.03 -8.15 12.13
C TYR A 659 -11.51 -6.95 11.33
N VAL A 660 -11.77 -6.92 10.02
CA VAL A 660 -11.38 -5.80 9.14
C VAL A 660 -12.00 -4.50 9.65
N ILE A 661 -13.33 -4.45 9.85
CA ILE A 661 -14.03 -3.23 10.30
C ILE A 661 -13.48 -2.73 11.64
N SER A 662 -13.15 -3.63 12.57
CA SER A 662 -12.65 -3.26 13.90
C SER A 662 -11.22 -2.70 13.89
N ASN A 663 -10.50 -2.86 12.79
CA ASN A 663 -9.08 -2.52 12.65
C ASN A 663 -8.79 -1.55 11.49
N LEU A 664 -9.82 -0.96 10.87
CA LEU A 664 -9.64 0.07 9.83
C LEU A 664 -8.87 1.27 10.39
N ASN A 665 -7.78 1.62 9.72
CA ASN A 665 -6.91 2.73 10.11
C ASN A 665 -6.69 3.70 8.95
N TYR A 666 -7.42 4.82 8.96
CA TYR A 666 -7.32 5.87 7.92
C TYR A 666 -6.07 6.76 8.04
N ASN A 667 -5.11 6.41 8.90
CA ASN A 667 -3.79 7.04 8.92
C ASN A 667 -2.71 6.20 8.21
N ASN A 668 -3.06 4.99 7.71
CA ASN A 668 -2.11 4.04 7.13
C ASN A 668 -2.66 3.44 5.83
N ILE A 669 -2.00 3.69 4.69
CA ILE A 669 -2.50 3.27 3.38
C ILE A 669 -2.41 1.76 3.17
N LYS A 670 -1.43 1.08 3.80
CA LYS A 670 -1.28 -0.38 3.76
C LYS A 670 -2.49 -1.06 4.42
N ASN A 671 -2.95 -0.51 5.55
CA ASN A 671 -4.16 -0.97 6.25
C ASN A 671 -5.39 -0.92 5.32
N ILE A 672 -5.62 0.25 4.71
CA ILE A 672 -6.76 0.47 3.81
C ILE A 672 -6.67 -0.45 2.60
N TYR A 673 -5.49 -0.57 1.99
CA TYR A 673 -5.28 -1.43 0.84
C TYR A 673 -5.59 -2.91 1.14
N TYR A 674 -5.01 -3.51 2.18
CA TYR A 674 -5.29 -4.91 2.48
C TYR A 674 -6.71 -5.15 2.99
N SER A 675 -7.31 -4.17 3.68
CA SER A 675 -8.74 -4.20 4.00
C SER A 675 -9.61 -4.23 2.74
N TYR A 676 -9.30 -3.38 1.76
CA TYR A 676 -9.94 -3.37 0.43
C TYR A 676 -9.74 -4.68 -0.31
N LYS A 677 -8.53 -5.25 -0.32
CA LYS A 677 -8.25 -6.53 -0.98
C LYS A 677 -9.03 -7.69 -0.36
N ILE A 678 -9.15 -7.73 0.97
CA ILE A 678 -9.98 -8.71 1.68
C ILE A 678 -11.45 -8.52 1.33
N ALA A 679 -11.96 -7.28 1.37
CA ALA A 679 -13.34 -6.97 1.03
C ALA A 679 -13.67 -7.44 -0.40
N ASN A 680 -12.81 -7.14 -1.36
CA ASN A 680 -12.98 -7.50 -2.76
C ASN A 680 -12.95 -9.03 -2.97
N ILE A 681 -11.91 -9.72 -2.48
CA ILE A 681 -11.76 -11.16 -2.73
C ILE A 681 -12.87 -12.00 -2.07
N LEU A 682 -13.48 -11.50 -0.98
CA LEU A 682 -14.59 -12.14 -0.27
C LEU A 682 -15.97 -11.58 -0.65
N ASN A 683 -16.03 -10.54 -1.47
CA ASN A 683 -17.27 -9.81 -1.82
C ASN A 683 -18.03 -9.35 -0.55
N LEU A 684 -17.30 -8.72 0.38
CA LEU A 684 -17.83 -8.13 1.62
C LEU A 684 -18.31 -6.71 1.36
N THR A 685 -19.35 -6.29 2.08
CA THR A 685 -19.88 -4.93 2.00
C THR A 685 -19.31 -4.10 3.16
N ILE A 686 -18.08 -3.60 2.99
CA ILE A 686 -17.44 -2.71 3.95
C ILE A 686 -17.65 -1.26 3.51
N ASP A 687 -18.23 -0.45 4.40
CA ASP A 687 -18.42 0.98 4.19
C ASP A 687 -17.12 1.70 4.57
N PHE A 688 -16.28 1.97 3.58
CA PHE A 688 -15.05 2.73 3.76
C PHE A 688 -15.35 4.22 3.76
N GLU A 689 -14.74 4.98 4.67
CA GLU A 689 -14.83 6.43 4.71
C GLU A 689 -13.97 7.04 3.59
N GLU A 690 -14.50 7.05 2.37
CA GLU A 690 -13.82 7.52 1.15
C GLU A 690 -13.15 8.88 1.35
N HIS A 691 -13.80 9.80 2.06
CA HIS A 691 -13.27 11.14 2.33
C HIS A 691 -11.95 11.09 3.10
N LEU A 692 -11.86 10.25 4.14
CA LEU A 692 -10.65 10.10 4.95
C LEU A 692 -9.54 9.40 4.16
N THR A 693 -9.86 8.36 3.38
CA THR A 693 -8.88 7.71 2.49
C THR A 693 -8.33 8.69 1.46
N GLN A 694 -9.17 9.54 0.89
CA GLN A 694 -8.74 10.52 -0.11
C GLN A 694 -7.86 11.62 0.50
N GLU A 695 -8.15 12.06 1.73
CA GLU A 695 -7.31 13.01 2.46
C GLU A 695 -5.97 12.40 2.90
N LEU A 696 -5.98 11.13 3.31
CA LEU A 696 -4.77 10.39 3.67
C LEU A 696 -3.72 10.46 2.56
N ILE A 697 -4.11 10.23 1.30
CA ILE A 697 -3.22 10.20 0.14
C ILE A 697 -2.48 11.52 -0.04
N GLN A 698 -3.18 12.64 0.15
CA GLN A 698 -2.57 13.98 0.10
C GLN A 698 -1.60 14.19 1.28
N ASN A 699 -1.93 13.68 2.46
CA ASN A 699 -1.11 13.85 3.67
C ASN A 699 0.18 13.00 3.64
N ILE A 700 0.15 11.84 3.01
CA ILE A 700 1.29 10.93 2.90
C ILE A 700 2.17 11.20 1.67
N TYR A 701 1.72 12.01 0.72
CA TYR A 701 2.54 12.40 -0.43
C TYR A 701 3.62 13.41 -0.03
N ASP A 702 4.83 13.20 -0.56
CA ASP A 702 5.93 14.13 -0.46
C ASP A 702 6.31 14.65 -1.84
N SER A 703 6.13 15.95 -2.06
CA SER A 703 6.37 16.57 -3.37
C SER A 703 7.85 16.72 -3.71
N ASP A 704 8.73 16.75 -2.71
CA ASP A 704 10.17 16.93 -2.95
C ASP A 704 10.80 15.59 -3.35
N LEU A 705 10.34 14.49 -2.75
CA LEU A 705 10.75 13.13 -3.11
C LEU A 705 9.94 12.56 -4.28
N GLY A 706 8.72 13.05 -4.51
CA GLY A 706 7.80 12.49 -5.50
C GLY A 706 7.30 11.09 -5.13
N GLU A 707 7.18 10.80 -3.83
CA GLU A 707 6.85 9.47 -3.29
C GLU A 707 5.79 9.54 -2.18
N PHE A 708 5.25 8.39 -1.78
CA PHE A 708 4.25 8.28 -0.72
C PHE A 708 4.78 7.56 0.52
N TYR A 709 4.53 8.12 1.69
CA TYR A 709 4.73 7.42 2.95
C TYR A 709 3.61 6.40 3.21
N ILE A 710 3.91 5.31 3.93
CA ILE A 710 2.89 4.32 4.32
C ILE A 710 1.84 4.97 5.23
N ALA A 711 2.26 5.87 6.11
CA ALA A 711 1.42 6.49 7.12
C ALA A 711 1.72 7.97 7.33
N THR A 712 0.83 8.66 8.04
CA THR A 712 0.93 10.12 8.30
C THR A 712 2.08 10.53 9.21
N ASP A 713 2.73 9.57 9.89
CA ASP A 713 3.97 9.79 10.65
C ASP A 713 5.20 10.00 9.77
N ARG A 714 5.10 9.67 8.46
CA ARG A 714 6.15 9.83 7.45
C ARG A 714 7.45 9.09 7.79
N GLU A 715 7.31 7.88 8.32
CA GLU A 715 8.43 7.08 8.80
C GLU A 715 9.00 6.12 7.74
N VAL A 716 8.15 5.53 6.91
CA VAL A 716 8.51 4.49 5.93
C VAL A 716 7.84 4.79 4.60
N ILE A 717 8.57 4.62 3.51
CA ILE A 717 8.02 4.57 2.15
C ILE A 717 8.15 3.14 1.63
N ASP A 718 7.08 2.68 1.00
CA ASP A 718 7.02 1.39 0.32
C ASP A 718 6.76 1.61 -1.17
N GLN A 719 7.60 0.99 -2.00
CA GLN A 719 7.54 1.11 -3.45
C GLN A 719 6.21 0.58 -4.03
N GLU A 720 5.46 -0.27 -3.30
CA GLU A 720 4.17 -0.77 -3.77
C GLU A 720 3.02 0.23 -3.63
N ILE A 721 3.17 1.33 -2.85
CA ILE A 721 2.06 2.26 -2.60
C ILE A 721 1.50 2.81 -3.90
N PHE A 722 2.35 3.14 -4.88
CA PHE A 722 1.90 3.61 -6.18
C PHE A 722 0.97 2.60 -6.87
N LEU A 723 1.29 1.30 -6.80
CA LEU A 723 0.43 0.24 -7.32
C LEU A 723 -0.86 0.11 -6.50
N TRP A 724 -0.79 0.17 -5.18
CA TRP A 724 -1.98 0.10 -4.31
C TRP A 724 -2.98 1.21 -4.63
N LEU A 725 -2.49 2.43 -4.83
CA LEU A 725 -3.30 3.59 -5.22
C LEU A 725 -3.88 3.40 -6.62
N CYS A 726 -3.09 2.91 -7.58
CA CYS A 726 -3.54 2.60 -8.93
C CYS A 726 -4.66 1.55 -8.93
N GLU A 727 -4.48 0.44 -8.20
CA GLU A 727 -5.49 -0.61 -8.07
C GLU A 727 -6.77 -0.09 -7.45
N MET A 728 -6.70 0.60 -6.31
CA MET A 728 -7.89 1.15 -5.67
C MET A 728 -8.56 2.22 -6.54
N ALA A 729 -7.80 3.08 -7.22
CA ALA A 729 -8.35 4.10 -8.10
C ALA A 729 -9.08 3.51 -9.30
N ARG A 730 -8.59 2.37 -9.83
CA ARG A 730 -9.19 1.71 -10.99
C ARG A 730 -10.35 0.78 -10.63
N ASN A 731 -10.21 0.06 -9.52
CA ASN A 731 -11.02 -1.13 -9.25
C ASN A 731 -11.94 -0.99 -8.03
N SER A 732 -11.84 0.08 -7.23
CA SER A 732 -12.80 0.30 -6.14
C SER A 732 -14.17 0.74 -6.67
N GLU A 733 -15.23 0.36 -5.96
CA GLU A 733 -16.60 0.69 -6.34
C GLU A 733 -16.79 2.21 -6.38
N ILE A 734 -17.57 2.67 -7.37
CA ILE A 734 -17.90 4.09 -7.49
C ILE A 734 -19.20 4.37 -6.72
N GLY A 735 -19.09 5.17 -5.68
CA GLY A 735 -20.20 5.74 -4.95
C GLY A 735 -20.86 6.91 -5.71
N PHE A 736 -22.18 6.99 -5.61
CA PHE A 736 -22.96 8.15 -6.01
C PHE A 736 -23.30 8.97 -4.76
N ASN A 737 -22.83 10.21 -4.70
CA ASN A 737 -23.31 11.17 -3.73
C ASN A 737 -24.30 12.12 -4.43
N VAL A 738 -25.57 12.00 -4.05
CA VAL A 738 -26.68 12.69 -4.70
C VAL A 738 -27.40 13.54 -3.66
N GLU A 739 -27.34 14.86 -3.84
CA GLU A 739 -28.01 15.84 -2.99
C GLU A 739 -29.24 16.41 -3.69
N TYR A 740 -30.38 16.40 -3.00
CA TYR A 740 -31.65 16.98 -3.45
C TYR A 740 -32.55 17.30 -2.26
N SER A 741 -33.56 18.16 -2.46
CA SER A 741 -34.54 18.45 -1.42
C SER A 741 -35.57 17.32 -1.29
N SER A 742 -35.76 16.80 -0.08
CA SER A 742 -36.71 15.71 0.20
C SER A 742 -38.18 16.14 0.15
N ILE A 743 -38.44 17.45 0.24
CA ILE A 743 -39.78 18.06 0.12
C ILE A 743 -39.67 19.28 -0.79
N VAL A 744 -40.50 19.35 -1.83
CA VAL A 744 -40.53 20.46 -2.80
C VAL A 744 -41.95 20.88 -3.13
N ASP A 745 -42.23 22.17 -3.15
CA ASP A 745 -43.55 22.67 -3.56
C ASP A 745 -43.75 22.53 -5.09
N LEU A 746 -44.95 22.15 -5.51
CA LEU A 746 -45.35 22.19 -6.90
C LEU A 746 -45.24 23.63 -7.42
N GLY A 747 -44.65 23.79 -8.61
CA GLY A 747 -44.33 25.08 -9.23
C GLY A 747 -42.92 25.59 -8.92
N GLU A 748 -42.18 24.96 -8.01
CA GLU A 748 -40.78 25.28 -7.69
C GLU A 748 -39.79 24.38 -8.45
N PHE A 749 -38.50 24.49 -8.11
CA PHE A 749 -37.42 23.67 -8.63
C PHE A 749 -36.86 22.78 -7.52
N ASN A 750 -36.48 21.55 -7.86
CA ASN A 750 -35.61 20.72 -7.04
C ASN A 750 -34.21 20.72 -7.66
N THR A 751 -33.24 21.33 -7.00
CA THR A 751 -31.85 21.25 -7.43
C THR A 751 -31.32 19.85 -7.12
N ILE A 752 -30.95 19.12 -8.17
CA ILE A 752 -30.29 17.81 -8.04
C ILE A 752 -28.81 18.03 -8.31
N SER A 753 -27.98 17.70 -7.34
CA SER A 753 -26.52 17.74 -7.43
C SER A 753 -25.96 16.32 -7.25
N VAL A 754 -25.01 15.96 -8.10
CA VAL A 754 -24.42 14.62 -8.15
C VAL A 754 -22.92 14.75 -8.20
N SER A 755 -22.23 14.08 -7.30
CA SER A 755 -20.81 13.78 -7.42
C SER A 755 -20.61 12.28 -7.37
N ILE A 756 -19.56 11.80 -8.04
CA ILE A 756 -19.13 10.41 -7.94
C ILE A 756 -17.73 10.38 -7.36
N SER A 757 -17.48 9.36 -6.56
CA SER A 757 -16.18 9.11 -5.98
C SER A 757 -15.96 7.61 -5.84
N ASN A 758 -14.71 7.22 -5.73
CA ASN A 758 -14.36 5.91 -5.19
C ASN A 758 -13.35 6.12 -4.06
N LEU A 759 -12.71 5.05 -3.59
CA LEU A 759 -11.75 5.15 -2.48
C LEU A 759 -10.62 6.16 -2.72
N ILE A 760 -10.26 6.46 -3.96
CA ILE A 760 -9.10 7.29 -4.31
C ILE A 760 -9.49 8.57 -5.05
N ALA A 761 -10.37 8.49 -6.04
CA ALA A 761 -10.68 9.57 -6.96
C ALA A 761 -12.05 10.20 -6.66
N ARG A 762 -12.13 11.53 -6.82
CA ARG A 762 -13.38 12.31 -6.79
C ARG A 762 -13.77 12.90 -8.14
N ASP A 763 -12.89 12.82 -9.13
CA ASP A 763 -13.16 13.28 -10.49
C ASP A 763 -12.64 12.24 -11.49
N PHE A 764 -13.52 11.83 -12.39
CA PHE A 764 -13.28 10.87 -13.46
C PHE A 764 -13.28 11.56 -14.84
N GLY A 765 -12.97 12.86 -14.88
CA GLY A 765 -12.86 13.65 -16.09
C GLY A 765 -14.21 14.03 -16.71
N SER A 766 -14.20 14.35 -18.01
CA SER A 766 -15.39 14.77 -18.78
C SER A 766 -16.02 13.65 -19.60
N ILE A 767 -15.62 12.40 -19.36
CA ILE A 767 -16.02 11.26 -20.20
C ILE A 767 -17.44 10.79 -19.81
N LEU A 768 -17.85 11.04 -18.56
CA LEU A 768 -19.19 10.73 -18.06
C LEU A 768 -20.13 11.93 -18.23
N ASN A 769 -21.34 11.64 -18.69
CA ASN A 769 -22.47 12.57 -18.65
C ASN A 769 -23.53 12.06 -17.69
N PHE A 770 -24.09 12.96 -16.89
CA PHE A 770 -25.14 12.61 -15.93
C PHE A 770 -26.49 13.13 -16.38
N LYS A 771 -27.52 12.31 -16.17
CA LYS A 771 -28.91 12.67 -16.49
C LYS A 771 -29.83 12.28 -15.35
N PHE A 772 -30.78 13.14 -15.03
CA PHE A 772 -31.94 12.77 -14.25
C PHE A 772 -33.09 12.39 -15.18
N GLU A 773 -33.66 11.20 -15.00
CA GLU A 773 -34.74 10.64 -15.80
C GLU A 773 -35.93 10.27 -14.91
N SER A 774 -37.10 10.82 -15.22
CA SER A 774 -38.34 10.54 -14.50
C SER A 774 -39.49 10.41 -15.50
N ASP A 775 -40.34 9.40 -15.32
CA ASP A 775 -41.58 9.27 -16.09
C ASP A 775 -42.53 10.46 -15.87
N GLN A 776 -42.43 11.13 -14.71
CA GLN A 776 -43.27 12.26 -14.33
C GLN A 776 -42.77 13.58 -14.90
N LEU A 777 -41.44 13.78 -14.94
CA LEU A 777 -40.81 15.06 -15.27
C LEU A 777 -40.08 15.08 -16.63
N GLY A 778 -39.73 13.92 -17.18
CA GLY A 778 -38.88 13.78 -18.36
C GLY A 778 -37.41 13.61 -18.01
N THR A 779 -36.54 13.93 -18.98
CA THR A 779 -35.08 13.79 -18.87
C THR A 779 -34.40 15.16 -18.80
N PHE A 780 -33.46 15.31 -17.88
CA PHE A 780 -32.67 16.53 -17.68
C PHE A 780 -31.18 16.17 -17.61
N ASP A 781 -30.36 16.80 -18.46
CA ASP A 781 -28.90 16.65 -18.39
C ASP A 781 -28.36 17.46 -17.20
N LEU A 782 -27.41 16.92 -16.44
CA LEU A 782 -26.75 17.59 -15.32
C LEU A 782 -25.44 18.22 -15.79
N ASN A 783 -25.21 19.49 -15.45
CA ASN A 783 -24.04 20.23 -15.93
C ASN A 783 -22.90 20.18 -14.91
N LYS A 784 -21.68 19.85 -15.37
CA LYS A 784 -20.48 19.82 -14.52
C LYS A 784 -20.09 21.24 -14.11
N THR A 785 -19.93 21.46 -12.80
CA THR A 785 -19.39 22.68 -12.19
C THR A 785 -17.86 22.65 -12.16
N GLN A 786 -17.22 23.76 -11.75
CA GLN A 786 -15.77 23.82 -11.60
C GLN A 786 -15.25 22.86 -10.50
N ASP A 787 -16.08 22.56 -9.51
CA ASP A 787 -15.75 21.67 -8.38
C ASP A 787 -16.03 20.18 -8.68
N GLY A 788 -16.32 19.83 -9.94
CA GLY A 788 -16.57 18.45 -10.35
C GLY A 788 -17.97 17.91 -10.06
N ILE A 789 -18.84 18.71 -9.43
CA ILE A 789 -20.23 18.36 -9.12
C ILE A 789 -21.11 18.60 -10.36
N TYR A 790 -21.96 17.64 -10.72
CA TYR A 790 -22.95 17.75 -11.79
C TYR A 790 -24.28 18.21 -11.21
N THR A 791 -24.81 19.34 -11.67
CA THR A 791 -26.03 19.92 -11.08
C THR A 791 -27.02 20.42 -12.12
N ASN A 792 -28.31 20.37 -11.78
CA ASN A 792 -29.38 21.03 -12.53
C ASN A 792 -30.60 21.32 -11.64
N ASP A 793 -31.28 22.43 -11.94
CA ASP A 793 -32.55 22.79 -11.30
C ASP A 793 -33.71 22.14 -12.06
N ILE A 794 -34.33 21.14 -11.45
CA ILE A 794 -35.41 20.37 -12.07
C ILE A 794 -36.75 21.04 -11.76
N PRO A 795 -37.47 21.60 -12.76
CA PRO A 795 -38.78 22.22 -12.52
C PRO A 795 -39.83 21.17 -12.14
N ILE A 796 -40.55 21.41 -11.06
CA ILE A 796 -41.64 20.55 -10.58
C ILE A 796 -42.98 21.19 -11.02
N PRO A 797 -43.64 20.72 -12.09
CA PRO A 797 -44.83 21.38 -12.60
C PRO A 797 -46.05 21.11 -11.70
N ILE A 798 -46.98 22.08 -11.68
CA ILE A 798 -48.27 21.94 -10.99
C ILE A 798 -49.17 20.97 -11.77
N ARG A 799 -49.03 19.65 -11.51
CA ARG A 799 -49.78 18.57 -12.15
C ARG A 799 -50.12 17.45 -11.17
N ALA A 800 -51.26 16.80 -11.38
CA ALA A 800 -51.71 15.66 -10.56
C ALA A 800 -50.69 14.53 -10.50
N ASN A 801 -50.04 14.20 -11.62
CA ASN A 801 -49.08 13.11 -11.68
C ASN A 801 -47.76 13.40 -10.95
N CYS A 802 -47.53 14.62 -10.47
CA CYS A 802 -46.35 14.99 -9.69
C CYS A 802 -46.66 15.08 -8.19
N TYR A 803 -47.85 14.67 -7.75
CA TYR A 803 -48.30 14.70 -6.35
C TYR A 803 -48.83 13.32 -5.90
N PRO A 804 -48.55 12.86 -4.67
CA PRO A 804 -47.79 13.53 -3.60
C PRO A 804 -46.28 13.30 -3.64
N GLU A 805 -45.78 12.59 -4.64
CA GLU A 805 -44.39 12.12 -4.69
C GLU A 805 -43.90 12.14 -6.14
N VAL A 806 -42.62 12.44 -6.32
CA VAL A 806 -41.91 12.33 -7.60
C VAL A 806 -40.76 11.36 -7.44
N GLU A 807 -40.69 10.41 -8.36
CA GLU A 807 -39.66 9.39 -8.46
C GLU A 807 -38.86 9.57 -9.76
N GLY A 808 -37.58 9.25 -9.71
CA GLY A 808 -36.72 9.24 -10.89
C GLY A 808 -35.37 8.61 -10.61
N TRP A 809 -34.54 8.54 -11.64
CA TRP A 809 -33.21 7.96 -11.59
C TRP A 809 -32.19 8.97 -12.07
N VAL A 810 -31.06 9.04 -11.38
CA VAL A 810 -29.84 9.64 -11.91
C VAL A 810 -29.06 8.53 -12.59
N TYR A 811 -28.67 8.76 -13.84
CA TYR A 811 -27.85 7.83 -14.62
C TYR A 811 -26.51 8.46 -14.97
N ALA A 812 -25.44 7.67 -14.85
CA ALA A 812 -24.13 7.99 -15.42
C ALA A 812 -23.96 7.29 -16.77
N TYR A 813 -23.59 8.04 -17.80
CA TYR A 813 -23.38 7.54 -19.16
C TYR A 813 -21.95 7.77 -19.63
N GLU A 814 -21.33 6.76 -20.22
CA GLU A 814 -20.16 6.91 -21.08
C GLU A 814 -20.62 6.80 -22.55
N GLY A 815 -20.57 7.91 -23.28
CA GLY A 815 -21.20 7.98 -24.60
C GLY A 815 -22.71 7.68 -24.53
N THR A 816 -23.12 6.53 -25.06
CA THR A 816 -24.53 6.05 -25.00
C THR A 816 -24.73 4.89 -24.03
N GLU A 817 -23.67 4.37 -23.43
CA GLU A 817 -23.72 3.23 -22.53
C GLU A 817 -23.95 3.69 -21.09
N LYS A 818 -24.92 3.10 -20.42
CA LYS A 818 -25.22 3.37 -19.01
C LYS A 818 -24.22 2.61 -18.13
N LYS A 819 -23.49 3.35 -17.28
CA LYS A 819 -22.45 2.82 -16.39
C LYS A 819 -22.84 2.79 -14.92
N GLY A 820 -23.84 3.57 -14.51
CA GLY A 820 -24.34 3.56 -13.14
C GLY A 820 -25.72 4.22 -13.01
N GLU A 821 -26.39 3.93 -11.90
CA GLU A 821 -27.72 4.48 -11.58
C GLU A 821 -27.91 4.74 -10.09
N TYR A 822 -28.70 5.77 -9.76
CA TYR A 822 -29.11 6.10 -8.41
C TYR A 822 -30.59 6.51 -8.38
N PHE A 823 -31.38 5.89 -7.51
CA PHE A 823 -32.81 6.20 -7.39
C PHE A 823 -33.04 7.41 -6.48
N ILE A 824 -33.87 8.33 -6.94
CA ILE A 824 -34.32 9.51 -6.18
C ILE A 824 -35.82 9.40 -5.99
N SER A 825 -36.28 9.67 -4.77
CA SER A 825 -37.67 10.02 -4.50
C SER A 825 -37.77 11.20 -3.54
N PHE A 826 -38.69 12.13 -3.81
CA PHE A 826 -39.02 13.24 -2.93
C PHE A 826 -40.52 13.54 -2.91
N THR A 827 -40.99 14.05 -1.77
CA THR A 827 -42.39 14.42 -1.58
C THR A 827 -42.66 15.79 -2.18
N THR A 828 -43.86 15.98 -2.75
CA THR A 828 -44.31 17.27 -3.22
C THR A 828 -45.48 17.82 -2.40
N SER A 829 -45.49 19.14 -2.22
CA SER A 829 -46.56 19.86 -1.52
C SER A 829 -47.10 21.01 -2.37
N TYR A 830 -48.28 21.49 -2.02
CA TYR A 830 -48.81 22.75 -2.57
C TYR A 830 -49.79 23.37 -1.60
N MET A 831 -49.99 24.68 -1.71
CA MET A 831 -50.99 25.40 -0.95
C MET A 831 -52.21 25.66 -1.82
N LEU A 832 -53.40 25.33 -1.32
CA LEU A 832 -54.65 25.65 -1.99
C LEU A 832 -55.40 26.72 -1.19
N ASN A 833 -55.55 27.90 -1.78
CA ASN A 833 -56.38 28.96 -1.23
C ASN A 833 -57.73 28.95 -1.95
N TYR A 834 -58.81 29.01 -1.18
CA TYR A 834 -60.14 29.19 -1.71
C TYR A 834 -60.99 30.04 -0.78
N THR A 835 -61.88 30.82 -1.37
CA THR A 835 -62.95 31.54 -0.69
C THR A 835 -64.26 31.18 -1.35
N ILE A 836 -65.32 31.15 -0.55
CA ILE A 836 -66.66 30.91 -1.05
C ILE A 836 -67.57 32.04 -0.57
N GLU A 837 -68.24 32.67 -1.52
CA GLU A 837 -69.29 33.64 -1.28
C GLU A 837 -70.62 33.00 -1.65
N SER A 838 -71.61 33.10 -0.77
CA SER A 838 -72.96 32.64 -1.04
C SER A 838 -73.92 33.81 -0.87
N THR A 839 -74.79 33.99 -1.87
CA THR A 839 -75.90 34.93 -1.80
C THR A 839 -77.18 34.13 -1.96
N ILE A 840 -77.93 34.01 -0.87
CA ILE A 840 -79.19 33.31 -0.82
C ILE A 840 -80.30 34.36 -0.79
N THR A 841 -81.20 34.32 -1.78
CA THR A 841 -82.35 35.21 -1.87
C THR A 841 -83.64 34.42 -1.81
N SER A 842 -84.77 35.12 -1.69
CA SER A 842 -86.09 34.49 -1.75
C SER A 842 -86.40 33.84 -3.11
N THR A 843 -85.55 33.97 -4.14
CA THR A 843 -85.81 33.43 -5.48
C THR A 843 -84.67 32.60 -6.07
N SER A 844 -83.47 32.59 -5.47
CA SER A 844 -82.35 31.78 -5.94
C SER A 844 -81.25 31.65 -4.88
N ALA A 845 -80.45 30.60 -4.99
CA ALA A 845 -79.18 30.44 -4.28
C ALA A 845 -78.03 30.59 -5.28
N SER A 846 -77.16 31.58 -5.07
CA SER A 846 -75.97 31.79 -5.88
C SER A 846 -74.72 31.54 -5.05
N PHE A 847 -73.82 30.72 -5.58
CA PHE A 847 -72.54 30.38 -4.98
C PHE A 847 -71.43 30.83 -5.92
N GLN A 848 -70.39 31.43 -5.35
CA GLN A 848 -69.18 31.81 -6.06
C GLN A 848 -67.97 31.30 -5.28
N ILE A 849 -67.13 30.51 -5.93
CA ILE A 849 -65.90 29.97 -5.37
C ILE A 849 -64.75 30.62 -6.12
N ASN A 850 -63.90 31.34 -5.41
CA ASN A 850 -62.63 31.84 -5.93
C ASN A 850 -61.52 30.98 -5.34
N SER A 851 -60.76 30.28 -6.19
CA SER A 851 -59.69 29.40 -5.73
C SER A 851 -58.44 29.47 -6.60
N SER A 852 -57.29 29.32 -5.94
CA SER A 852 -55.96 29.33 -6.54
C SER A 852 -55.07 28.31 -5.86
N ILE A 853 -54.23 27.65 -6.65
CA ILE A 853 -53.04 26.96 -6.12
C ILE A 853 -51.94 28.01 -5.96
N PHE A 854 -51.36 28.10 -4.77
CA PHE A 854 -50.28 29.03 -4.48
C PHE A 854 -48.93 28.31 -4.52
N SER A 855 -48.02 28.87 -5.30
CA SER A 855 -46.61 28.52 -5.40
C SER A 855 -45.80 29.81 -5.47
N ASN A 856 -44.68 29.92 -4.75
CA ASN A 856 -43.87 31.14 -4.64
C ASN A 856 -44.64 32.46 -4.38
N GLN A 857 -45.63 32.44 -3.48
CA GLN A 857 -46.52 33.59 -3.20
C GLN A 857 -47.33 34.10 -4.40
N LYS A 858 -47.35 33.37 -5.52
CA LYS A 858 -48.13 33.66 -6.71
C LYS A 858 -49.29 32.67 -6.82
N GLY A 859 -50.49 33.18 -7.10
CA GLY A 859 -51.65 32.35 -7.39
C GLY A 859 -51.54 31.75 -8.79
N HIS A 860 -52.01 30.53 -8.94
CA HIS A 860 -52.18 29.83 -10.20
C HIS A 860 -53.64 29.35 -10.31
N LEU A 861 -54.18 29.45 -11.52
CA LEU A 861 -55.51 28.93 -11.84
C LEU A 861 -55.55 27.39 -11.73
N LEU A 862 -56.72 26.84 -11.46
CA LEU A 862 -56.94 25.40 -11.35
C LEU A 862 -57.16 24.81 -12.74
N THR A 863 -56.07 24.48 -13.45
CA THR A 863 -56.07 24.08 -14.86
C THR A 863 -57.07 22.97 -15.22
N PHE A 864 -57.34 22.04 -14.29
CA PHE A 864 -58.35 20.99 -14.44
C PHE A 864 -59.40 21.01 -13.33
N GLY A 865 -59.46 22.10 -12.56
CA GLY A 865 -60.34 22.20 -11.41
C GLY A 865 -61.81 22.22 -11.79
N LYS A 866 -62.63 21.60 -10.96
CA LYS A 866 -64.08 21.58 -11.09
C LYS A 866 -64.69 21.84 -9.73
N ALA A 867 -65.75 22.64 -9.70
CA ALA A 867 -66.61 22.72 -8.54
C ALA A 867 -67.97 22.11 -8.86
N PHE A 868 -68.53 21.37 -7.91
CA PHE A 868 -69.89 20.85 -8.01
C PHE A 868 -70.57 20.88 -6.66
N THR A 869 -71.90 20.92 -6.68
CA THR A 869 -72.72 20.76 -5.49
C THR A 869 -73.60 19.54 -5.61
N ARG A 870 -73.70 18.78 -4.52
CA ARG A 870 -74.74 17.76 -4.32
C ARG A 870 -75.91 18.44 -3.61
N ILE A 871 -77.11 18.30 -4.17
CA ILE A 871 -78.32 18.93 -3.64
C ILE A 871 -79.18 17.83 -3.01
N TYR A 872 -79.48 17.97 -1.73
CA TYR A 872 -80.30 17.06 -0.97
C TYR A 872 -81.66 17.71 -0.68
N LYS A 873 -82.74 16.96 -0.88
CA LYS A 873 -84.10 17.31 -0.47
C LYS A 873 -84.56 16.23 0.51
N ASP A 874 -84.99 16.62 1.71
CA ASP A 874 -85.34 15.69 2.79
C ASP A 874 -84.27 14.61 3.05
N ASP A 875 -82.99 15.03 3.09
CA ASP A 875 -81.80 14.16 3.26
C ASP A 875 -81.56 13.11 2.15
N ILE A 876 -82.30 13.15 1.04
CA ILE A 876 -82.08 12.30 -0.14
C ILE A 876 -81.41 13.12 -1.23
N LEU A 877 -80.33 12.57 -1.83
CA LEU A 877 -79.64 13.20 -2.96
C LEU A 877 -80.61 13.37 -4.13
N SER A 878 -81.00 14.61 -4.39
CA SER A 878 -81.98 14.97 -5.40
C SER A 878 -81.32 15.34 -6.73
N ASP A 879 -80.14 15.98 -6.70
CA ASP A 879 -79.48 16.48 -7.91
C ASP A 879 -77.98 16.70 -7.71
N LEU A 880 -77.23 16.75 -8.81
CA LEU A 880 -75.80 17.08 -8.87
C LEU A 880 -75.59 18.17 -9.92
N LYS A 881 -75.30 19.39 -9.47
CA LYS A 881 -75.05 20.53 -10.38
C LYS A 881 -73.58 20.93 -10.35
N TYR A 882 -73.00 21.14 -11.53
CA TYR A 882 -71.64 21.64 -11.69
C TYR A 882 -71.65 23.16 -11.79
N PHE A 883 -70.65 23.80 -11.19
CA PHE A 883 -70.47 25.24 -11.31
C PHE A 883 -69.93 25.57 -12.70
N ASN A 884 -70.33 26.73 -13.22
CA ASN A 884 -69.74 27.27 -14.44
C ASN A 884 -68.46 28.02 -14.09
N LEU A 885 -67.39 27.80 -14.86
CA LEU A 885 -66.19 28.62 -14.78
C LEU A 885 -66.50 29.97 -15.44
N THR A 886 -66.49 31.05 -14.67
CA THR A 886 -66.98 32.37 -15.10
C THR A 886 -65.90 33.39 -15.39
N SER A 887 -64.69 33.19 -14.85
CA SER A 887 -63.49 33.89 -15.29
C SER A 887 -62.25 33.07 -14.98
N ASP A 888 -61.34 32.96 -15.94
CA ASP A 888 -59.97 32.48 -15.73
C ASP A 888 -59.02 33.67 -15.74
N SER A 889 -58.60 34.09 -14.55
CA SER A 889 -57.36 34.85 -14.43
C SER A 889 -56.20 33.88 -14.59
N SER A 890 -55.00 34.36 -14.95
CA SER A 890 -53.79 33.54 -14.84
C SER A 890 -53.52 33.08 -13.40
N GLU A 891 -54.15 33.73 -12.40
CA GLU A 891 -53.82 33.57 -10.98
C GLU A 891 -54.89 32.86 -10.14
N TYR A 892 -56.11 32.70 -10.65
CA TYR A 892 -57.22 32.08 -9.91
C TYR A 892 -58.33 31.61 -10.84
N SER A 893 -59.10 30.61 -10.41
CA SER A 893 -60.32 30.15 -11.08
C SER A 893 -61.56 30.56 -10.29
N LEU A 894 -62.51 31.18 -11.00
CA LEU A 894 -63.77 31.64 -10.43
C LEU A 894 -64.92 30.75 -10.90
N PHE A 895 -65.43 29.91 -10.00
CA PHE A 895 -66.58 29.04 -10.27
C PHE A 895 -67.84 29.70 -9.75
N SER A 896 -68.89 29.79 -10.55
CA SER A 896 -70.19 30.25 -10.07
C SER A 896 -71.33 29.32 -10.46
N LEU A 897 -72.29 29.19 -9.55
CA LEU A 897 -73.51 28.45 -9.77
C LEU A 897 -74.66 29.23 -9.18
N THR A 898 -75.65 29.56 -10.01
CA THR A 898 -76.94 30.07 -9.55
C THR A 898 -77.98 28.97 -9.76
N VAL A 899 -78.74 28.68 -8.72
CA VAL A 899 -79.84 27.73 -8.75
C VAL A 899 -81.14 28.47 -8.41
N ASP A 900 -82.03 28.59 -9.40
CA ASP A 900 -83.29 29.31 -9.26
C ASP A 900 -84.34 28.50 -8.47
N ARG A 901 -85.19 29.20 -7.73
CA ARG A 901 -86.16 28.61 -6.78
C ARG A 901 -87.23 27.75 -7.43
N GLU A 902 -87.53 27.94 -8.72
CA GLU A 902 -88.49 27.08 -9.43
C GLU A 902 -88.03 25.60 -9.52
N ASP A 903 -86.75 25.32 -9.25
CA ASP A 903 -86.17 23.97 -9.22
C ASP A 903 -86.08 23.34 -7.80
N ILE A 904 -86.40 24.05 -6.70
CA ILE A 904 -85.97 23.61 -5.34
C ILE A 904 -86.94 24.01 -4.20
N GLY A 905 -87.35 23.02 -3.40
CA GLY A 905 -87.96 23.20 -2.06
C GLY A 905 -86.90 23.33 -0.96
N ASP A 906 -87.22 22.95 0.30
CA ASP A 906 -86.23 22.91 1.39
C ASP A 906 -85.04 22.02 0.99
N CYS A 907 -83.85 22.61 0.88
CA CYS A 907 -82.70 21.91 0.31
C CYS A 907 -81.39 22.21 1.03
N TYR A 908 -80.53 21.20 1.03
CA TYR A 908 -79.18 21.23 1.59
C TYR A 908 -78.16 21.01 0.47
N PHE A 909 -77.15 21.85 0.42
CA PHE A 909 -76.10 21.85 -0.60
C PHE A 909 -74.80 21.38 0.05
N GLU A 910 -74.16 20.36 -0.52
CA GLU A 910 -72.76 20.04 -0.23
C GLU A 910 -71.88 20.44 -1.41
N ILE A 911 -70.99 21.39 -1.17
CA ILE A 911 -70.16 21.98 -2.20
C ILE A 911 -68.77 21.36 -2.15
N PHE A 912 -68.35 20.81 -3.28
CA PHE A 912 -67.07 20.14 -3.46
C PHE A 912 -66.20 20.92 -4.44
N LEU A 913 -64.91 20.95 -4.14
CA LEU A 913 -63.86 21.44 -5.04
C LEU A 913 -62.96 20.26 -5.41
N ASP A 914 -62.84 20.05 -6.71
CA ASP A 914 -61.79 19.26 -7.35
C ASP A 914 -60.75 20.26 -7.83
N ASP A 915 -59.55 20.22 -7.27
CA ASP A 915 -58.47 21.12 -7.69
C ASP A 915 -57.68 20.59 -8.89
N GLY A 916 -58.04 19.40 -9.40
CA GLY A 916 -57.35 18.75 -10.48
C GLY A 916 -56.00 18.16 -10.09
N ILE A 917 -55.65 18.13 -8.79
CA ILE A 917 -54.44 17.50 -8.24
C ILE A 917 -54.82 16.34 -7.32
N ARG A 918 -55.72 16.58 -6.36
CA ARG A 918 -56.25 15.57 -5.42
C ARG A 918 -57.67 15.19 -5.77
N ALA A 919 -58.15 14.12 -5.15
CA ALA A 919 -59.56 13.76 -5.22
C ALA A 919 -60.46 14.90 -4.70
N PRO A 920 -61.65 15.11 -5.30
CA PRO A 920 -62.56 16.17 -4.90
C PRO A 920 -62.89 16.12 -3.42
N PHE A 921 -62.89 17.27 -2.75
CA PHE A 921 -63.12 17.37 -1.32
C PHE A 921 -64.18 18.43 -1.01
N ARG A 922 -64.92 18.23 0.08
CA ARG A 922 -66.00 19.14 0.47
C ARG A 922 -65.40 20.42 1.05
N ILE A 923 -65.74 21.56 0.47
CA ILE A 923 -65.26 22.88 0.89
C ILE A 923 -66.31 23.66 1.70
N ALA A 924 -67.60 23.41 1.49
CA ALA A 924 -68.67 24.12 2.19
C ALA A 924 -69.98 23.33 2.17
N ASN A 925 -70.95 23.80 2.97
CA ASN A 925 -72.34 23.41 2.88
C ASN A 925 -73.27 24.62 3.08
N ALA A 926 -74.49 24.55 2.56
CA ALA A 926 -75.49 25.60 2.72
C ALA A 926 -76.91 25.00 2.81
N THR A 927 -77.82 25.68 3.50
CA THR A 927 -79.20 25.23 3.67
C THR A 927 -80.17 26.32 3.25
N PHE A 928 -81.22 25.95 2.53
CA PHE A 928 -82.28 26.85 2.08
C PHE A 928 -83.61 26.36 2.69
N GLY A 929 -84.22 27.18 3.56
CA GLY A 929 -85.45 26.84 4.29
C GLY A 929 -86.38 28.03 4.48
N GLN A 930 -87.67 27.78 4.67
CA GLN A 930 -88.72 28.79 4.78
C GLN A 930 -88.65 29.58 6.12
N ASP A 931 -88.58 30.91 6.06
CA ASP A 931 -88.84 31.78 7.22
C ASP A 931 -90.27 31.53 7.73
N SER A 932 -90.42 31.06 8.96
CA SER A 932 -91.72 30.84 9.59
C SER A 932 -92.40 32.17 9.88
N ILE A 933 -93.52 32.43 9.20
CA ILE A 933 -94.48 33.49 9.58
C ILE A 933 -95.12 33.08 10.92
N GLU A 934 -94.90 33.87 11.97
CA GLU A 934 -95.58 33.71 13.27
C GLU A 934 -97.09 33.91 13.12
N ASP A 935 -97.89 32.89 13.45
CA ASP A 935 -99.34 32.99 13.64
C ASP A 935 -99.63 33.30 15.15
N PRO A 936 -100.24 34.45 15.51
CA PRO A 936 -100.35 34.88 16.91
C PRO A 936 -101.38 34.16 17.79
N ASN A 937 -101.96 33.02 17.40
CA ASN A 937 -103.11 32.41 18.11
C ASN A 937 -103.03 30.90 18.39
N ASP A 938 -101.85 30.28 18.42
CA ASP A 938 -101.73 28.86 18.83
C ASP A 938 -100.98 28.69 20.17
N ASP A 939 -101.75 28.62 21.25
CA ASP A 939 -101.30 28.45 22.64
C ASP A 939 -100.98 26.96 22.96
N SER A 940 -99.96 26.41 22.31
CA SER A 940 -99.41 25.07 22.67
C SER A 940 -97.95 25.14 23.14
N PRO A 941 -97.67 24.92 24.44
CA PRO A 941 -96.31 24.98 24.96
C PRO A 941 -95.61 23.62 24.84
N ASN A 942 -94.86 23.40 23.76
CA ASN A 942 -93.57 22.68 23.72
C ASN A 942 -93.12 22.35 22.28
N LYS A 943 -92.38 23.27 21.66
CA LYS A 943 -91.39 22.94 20.62
C LYS A 943 -90.19 23.88 20.78
N PRO A 944 -88.97 23.39 21.05
CA PRO A 944 -87.78 24.24 21.08
C PRO A 944 -87.49 24.78 19.67
N SER A 945 -87.26 26.09 19.59
CA SER A 945 -86.91 26.84 18.38
C SER A 945 -85.63 26.32 17.74
N LYS A 946 -85.70 25.88 16.48
CA LYS A 946 -84.50 25.74 15.65
C LYS A 946 -84.17 27.12 15.08
N ASP A 947 -83.18 27.74 15.71
CA ASP A 947 -82.49 28.91 15.21
C ASP A 947 -81.76 28.51 13.90
N TYR A 948 -82.22 28.98 12.74
CA TYR A 948 -81.49 28.89 11.48
C TYR A 948 -80.62 30.14 11.35
N GLY A 949 -79.64 30.26 12.25
CA GLY A 949 -78.54 31.20 12.10
C GLY A 949 -77.67 30.81 10.91
N ALA A 950 -77.35 31.79 10.06
CA ALA A 950 -76.36 31.64 8.99
C ALA A 950 -74.97 31.42 9.59
N ASP A 951 -74.59 30.17 9.83
CA ASP A 951 -73.21 29.78 10.15
C ASP A 951 -72.40 29.73 8.84
N ILE A 952 -71.98 30.89 8.33
CA ILE A 952 -70.88 30.97 7.37
C ILE A 952 -69.58 30.83 8.18
N LYS A 953 -69.05 29.60 8.27
CA LYS A 953 -67.65 29.41 8.68
C LYS A 953 -66.75 29.86 7.54
N VAL A 954 -66.09 31.00 7.73
CA VAL A 954 -64.95 31.44 6.90
C VAL A 954 -63.91 30.32 6.90
N ALA A 955 -63.62 29.76 5.74
CA ALA A 955 -62.61 28.73 5.56
C ALA A 955 -61.21 29.34 5.76
N VAL A 956 -60.44 28.76 6.68
CA VAL A 956 -59.02 29.05 6.88
C VAL A 956 -58.23 28.38 5.74
N PRO A 957 -57.16 28.99 5.20
CA PRO A 957 -56.29 28.34 4.21
C PRO A 957 -55.84 26.96 4.71
N LEU A 958 -56.02 25.94 3.87
CA LEU A 958 -55.66 24.56 4.22
C LEU A 958 -54.19 24.33 3.83
N MET A 959 -53.28 24.48 4.80
CA MET A 959 -51.92 23.97 4.68
C MET A 959 -51.97 22.45 4.98
N VAL A 960 -51.67 21.62 3.98
CA VAL A 960 -51.59 20.16 4.17
C VAL A 960 -50.13 19.81 4.41
N PHE A 961 -49.75 19.66 5.68
CA PHE A 961 -48.50 19.01 6.04
C PHE A 961 -48.77 17.52 6.28
N PHE A 962 -48.05 16.65 5.58
CA PHE A 962 -47.81 15.30 6.08
C PHE A 962 -46.53 15.35 6.90
N THR A 963 -46.66 15.26 8.22
CA THR A 963 -45.51 14.92 9.07
C THR A 963 -45.27 13.42 8.95
N THR A 964 -44.35 13.02 8.07
CA THR A 964 -43.65 11.75 8.25
C THR A 964 -42.64 11.97 9.37
N VAL A 965 -42.71 11.11 10.40
CA VAL A 965 -41.66 11.02 11.43
C VAL A 965 -40.34 10.74 10.70
N PRO A 966 -39.22 11.42 11.04
CA PRO A 966 -37.92 11.10 10.45
C PRO A 966 -37.55 9.68 10.88
N GLY A 967 -37.74 8.74 9.96
CA GLY A 967 -37.27 7.38 10.09
C GLY A 967 -35.84 7.33 9.61
N SER A 968 -34.92 7.25 10.55
CA SER A 968 -33.64 6.58 10.36
C SER A 968 -33.85 5.35 9.47
N VAL A 969 -33.05 5.25 8.41
CA VAL A 969 -32.94 4.02 7.64
C VAL A 969 -32.43 2.93 8.58
N ILE A 970 -33.34 2.08 9.08
CA ILE A 970 -32.97 0.76 9.58
C ILE A 970 -32.89 -0.13 8.35
N VAL A 971 -31.66 -0.44 7.95
CA VAL A 971 -31.37 -1.50 6.99
C VAL A 971 -31.86 -2.83 7.57
N ILE A 972 -33.01 -3.32 7.11
CA ILE A 972 -33.42 -4.71 7.35
C ILE A 972 -32.86 -5.54 6.21
N SER A 973 -31.71 -6.15 6.44
CA SER A 973 -31.20 -7.22 5.56
C SER A 973 -32.21 -8.38 5.55
N THR A 974 -32.45 -8.93 4.38
CA THR A 974 -33.26 -10.13 4.19
C THR A 974 -32.57 -11.35 4.80
N LYS A 975 -32.83 -11.64 6.08
CA LYS A 975 -32.51 -12.93 6.71
C LYS A 975 -33.69 -13.90 6.62
N LYS A 976 -33.41 -15.08 6.06
CA LYS A 976 -34.19 -16.32 6.06
C LYS A 976 -35.10 -16.48 7.30
N LEU A 977 -36.40 -16.61 7.07
CA LEU A 977 -37.36 -17.13 8.03
C LEU A 977 -37.28 -18.67 8.07
N MET A 978 -36.55 -19.20 9.05
CA MET A 978 -36.76 -20.57 9.54
C MET A 978 -37.99 -20.60 10.45
N LYS A 979 -38.86 -21.59 10.19
CA LYS A 979 -40.04 -21.95 10.97
C LYS A 979 -39.72 -22.16 12.45
N SER A 980 -40.47 -21.49 13.32
CA SER A 980 -40.71 -21.93 14.70
C SER A 980 -42.19 -21.77 15.02
N LYS A 981 -42.86 -22.90 15.27
CA LYS A 981 -44.28 -23.00 15.66
C LYS A 981 -44.40 -22.72 17.16
N ASN A 982 -45.19 -21.71 17.54
CA ASN A 982 -45.78 -21.66 18.88
C ASN A 982 -46.92 -22.68 18.98
N LYS A 983 -46.86 -23.54 19.99
CA LYS A 983 -47.98 -24.37 20.45
C LYS A 983 -48.18 -24.08 21.94
N THR A 984 -49.23 -23.33 22.25
CA THR A 984 -49.62 -22.98 23.62
C THR A 984 -50.43 -24.11 24.25
N LEU A 985 -50.02 -24.47 25.47
CA LEU A 985 -50.72 -25.11 26.60
C LEU A 985 -52.06 -25.87 26.36
N ASN A 986 -52.08 -27.16 26.70
CA ASN A 986 -52.79 -27.73 27.87
C ASN A 986 -52.96 -29.26 27.74
N ARG A 987 -52.67 -29.96 28.86
CA ARG A 987 -52.71 -31.41 29.15
C ARG A 987 -51.58 -32.27 28.63
#